data_AF-A0A8C5HDA6-F1
#
_entry.id   AF-A0A8C5HDA6-F1
#
_cell.length_a   1.000
_cell.length_b   1.000
_cell.length_c   1.000
_cell.angle_alpha   90.00
_cell.angle_beta   90.00
_cell.angle_gamma   90.00
#
_symmetry.space_group_name_H-M   'P 1'
#
loop_
_entity.id
_entity.type
_entity.pdbx_description
1 polymer ?
#
loop_
_entity_poly.entity_id
_entity_poly.type
_entity_poly.pdbx_seq_one_letter_code
_entity_poly.pdbx_strand_id
1 'polypeptide(L)'
;IDLCLAQVCHSLDALCCLRVDGSMSLIHSPILPQEMADQLLHRMASQGIINDRSVGIFRSSKELRLRRASIRRCSVSDQAFQLAICPHQLMELDASWVSGGLTGADVISGLASNPACRSSLQRLSLNGLRLGWESLEKVGVVHFSSLQGLRMLNLANTDLSDAVLEDICTLPHLESLDISCSAVSNVNALLECKNTLKSLTAHRLGQLDMSPARLLFVFNQLHALRHLDFSEDHFSVDDSDGKDADETVRQLLEGSPQMLPSLVSLDISGRKKISEASIRAFLKSRSDHLTFLGLLATGLSSCDVLSSLNNLKVTGEADENQVCEALKRYRDRECFIREALVHLYNLTTDTDKPKPDMLKLVVQSMQSHPASLHVHLVATACVFNLTNQDVSQALPVSLLTSTIMQLLDAMIAFPHHQQVQKNCLLTLCSDYILQDVPFDKYLATVLVINWLSRHEDPTLQRMAVAIISILVAKLSREETTQLSKDINIMKQLLAIVQQRAMIGVADSTLKFALSALWNLTDEVPAAARNFIQCRGLELYEEVLESYYTEPSIQQKVLGLLNNIAEEEEFQADLMEEDLLEHVLHLLQDSHLDVGVRYFAGGILAHIASRSEAWTLDQELLRTIEKQLVSVGKDTFKCRKMLFFFSLSERVFFFLFFLLWANSISI
;
A
#
# COMPACT_ATOMS: atom_id res chain seq x y z
N ILE A 1 1.94 19.57 16.25
CA ILE A 1 0.87 20.17 15.41
C ILE A 1 0.13 19.08 14.66
N ASP A 2 0.80 18.22 13.88
CA ASP A 2 0.15 17.16 13.12
C ASP A 2 -0.70 16.19 13.95
N LEU A 3 -0.21 15.75 15.11
CA LEU A 3 -0.99 14.93 16.04
C LEU A 3 -2.24 15.65 16.57
N CYS A 4 -2.14 16.96 16.81
CA CYS A 4 -3.28 17.77 17.28
C CYS A 4 -4.32 17.92 16.17
N LEU A 5 -3.90 18.21 14.94
CA LEU A 5 -4.81 18.30 13.79
C LEU A 5 -5.46 16.94 13.52
N ALA A 6 -4.72 15.84 13.63
CA ALA A 6 -5.28 14.49 13.53
C ALA A 6 -6.33 14.24 14.62
N GLN A 7 -6.06 14.62 15.87
CA GLN A 7 -7.04 14.47 16.95
C GLN A 7 -8.31 15.29 16.71
N VAL A 8 -8.17 16.52 16.18
CA VAL A 8 -9.32 17.35 15.79
C VAL A 8 -10.17 16.65 14.75
N CYS A 9 -9.55 16.09 13.70
CA CYS A 9 -10.26 15.32 12.66
C CYS A 9 -11.03 14.12 13.23
N HIS A 10 -10.47 13.39 14.20
CA HIS A 10 -11.14 12.26 14.84
C HIS A 10 -12.27 12.68 15.79
N SER A 11 -12.25 13.93 16.28
CA SER A 11 -13.17 14.42 17.31
C SER A 11 -14.22 15.40 16.75
N LEU A 12 -14.40 15.47 15.43
CA LEU A 12 -15.27 16.48 14.81
C LEU A 12 -16.72 16.41 15.31
N ASP A 13 -17.28 15.22 15.51
CA ASP A 13 -18.64 15.07 16.04
C ASP A 13 -18.79 15.58 17.48
N ALA A 14 -17.73 15.55 18.28
CA ALA A 14 -17.71 16.11 19.64
C ALA A 14 -17.43 17.62 19.65
N LEU A 15 -16.68 18.12 18.65
CA LEU A 15 -16.26 19.52 18.56
C LEU A 15 -17.24 20.40 17.78
N CYS A 16 -18.15 19.81 17.00
CA CYS A 16 -19.07 20.53 16.12
C CYS A 16 -20.55 20.34 16.51
N CYS A 17 -21.36 21.35 16.26
CA CYS A 17 -22.81 21.27 16.21
C CYS A 17 -23.31 21.38 14.76
N LEU A 18 -24.57 20.99 14.52
CA LEU A 18 -25.20 21.10 13.21
C LEU A 18 -26.00 22.39 13.09
N ARG A 19 -25.82 23.07 11.95
CA ARG A 19 -26.69 24.17 11.52
C ARG A 19 -28.00 23.62 10.96
N VAL A 20 -28.97 24.52 10.74
CA VAL A 20 -30.30 24.20 10.20
C VAL A 20 -30.23 23.51 8.84
N ASP A 21 -29.24 23.85 8.03
CA ASP A 21 -29.02 23.26 6.71
C ASP A 21 -28.20 21.96 6.75
N GLY A 22 -27.95 21.40 7.93
CA GLY A 22 -27.18 20.18 8.12
C GLY A 22 -25.66 20.36 8.10
N SER A 23 -25.15 21.56 7.83
CA SER A 23 -23.69 21.83 7.84
C SER A 23 -23.11 21.91 9.25
N MET A 24 -21.87 21.47 9.44
CA MET A 24 -21.17 21.51 10.73
C MET A 24 -20.63 22.92 11.04
N SER A 25 -20.69 23.31 12.31
CA SER A 25 -19.99 24.46 12.89
C SER A 25 -19.29 24.07 14.18
N LEU A 26 -18.09 24.59 14.44
CA LEU A 26 -17.44 24.41 15.74
C LEU A 26 -18.31 25.01 16.85
N ILE A 27 -18.48 24.26 17.95
CA ILE A 27 -19.25 24.71 19.12
C ILE A 27 -18.54 25.91 19.77
N HIS A 28 -17.21 25.86 19.82
CA HIS A 28 -16.33 26.94 20.24
C HIS A 28 -15.24 27.12 19.19
N SER A 29 -15.22 28.26 18.51
CA SER A 29 -14.27 28.53 17.43
C SER A 29 -13.23 29.56 17.91
N PRO A 30 -12.03 29.15 18.34
CA PRO A 30 -10.94 30.10 18.53
C PRO A 30 -10.55 30.69 17.17
N ILE A 31 -10.13 31.96 17.15
CA ILE A 31 -9.53 32.55 15.95
C ILE A 31 -8.21 31.79 15.70
N LEU A 32 -8.19 30.95 14.66
CA LEU A 32 -6.99 30.21 14.29
C LEU A 32 -6.09 31.07 13.40
N PRO A 33 -4.76 30.96 13.56
CA PRO A 33 -3.81 31.42 12.55
C PRO A 33 -4.18 30.83 11.18
N GLN A 34 -4.05 31.64 10.13
CA GLN A 34 -4.46 31.25 8.77
C GLN A 34 -3.74 29.98 8.30
N GLU A 35 -2.46 29.81 8.63
CA GLU A 35 -1.70 28.62 8.28
C GLU A 35 -2.26 27.36 8.94
N MET A 36 -2.83 27.48 10.15
CA MET A 36 -3.47 26.35 10.84
C MET A 36 -4.82 26.01 10.22
N ALA A 37 -5.60 27.01 9.79
CA ALA A 37 -6.86 26.78 9.09
C ALA A 37 -6.63 26.09 7.73
N ASP A 38 -5.64 26.56 6.95
CA ASP A 38 -5.24 25.92 5.69
C ASP A 38 -4.80 24.46 5.91
N GLN A 39 -3.96 24.21 6.92
CA GLN A 39 -3.50 22.85 7.26
C GLN A 39 -4.63 21.94 7.75
N LEU A 40 -5.60 22.47 8.49
CA LEU A 40 -6.76 21.72 8.95
C LEU A 40 -7.62 21.28 7.76
N LEU A 41 -7.97 22.20 6.86
CA LEU A 41 -8.75 21.86 5.65
C LEU A 41 -8.01 20.82 4.79
N HIS A 42 -6.71 21.03 4.55
CA HIS A 42 -5.90 20.11 3.77
C HIS A 42 -5.85 18.70 4.39
N ARG A 43 -5.67 18.60 5.72
CA ARG A 43 -5.66 17.32 6.41
C ARG A 43 -7.02 16.63 6.35
N MET A 44 -8.10 17.36 6.60
CA MET A 44 -9.46 16.82 6.48
C MET A 44 -9.73 16.31 5.06
N ALA A 45 -9.31 17.03 4.03
CA ALA A 45 -9.43 16.60 2.63
C ALA A 45 -8.62 15.33 2.36
N SER A 46 -7.36 15.27 2.82
CA SER A 46 -6.49 14.09 2.64
C SER A 46 -7.00 12.82 3.33
N GLN A 47 -7.83 12.97 4.38
CA GLN A 47 -8.47 11.88 5.10
C GLN A 47 -9.87 11.54 4.57
N GLY A 48 -10.33 12.19 3.49
CA GLY A 48 -11.65 11.95 2.92
C GLY A 48 -12.82 12.43 3.79
N ILE A 49 -12.56 13.33 4.76
CA ILE A 49 -13.55 13.81 5.73
C ILE A 49 -14.41 14.93 5.13
N ILE A 50 -13.85 15.72 4.20
CA ILE A 50 -14.53 16.88 3.61
C ILE A 50 -15.69 16.45 2.71
N ASN A 51 -16.88 16.89 3.09
CA ASN A 51 -18.12 16.80 2.34
C ASN A 51 -19.01 18.04 2.62
N ASP A 52 -20.20 18.12 2.02
CA ASP A 52 -21.16 19.23 2.24
C ASP A 52 -21.42 19.56 3.71
N ARG A 53 -21.43 18.55 4.58
CA ARG A 53 -21.64 18.71 6.01
C ARG A 53 -20.38 19.28 6.67
N SER A 54 -19.23 18.64 6.52
CA SER A 54 -18.00 19.00 7.24
C SER A 54 -17.30 20.24 6.69
N VAL A 55 -17.40 20.54 5.38
CA VAL A 55 -16.84 21.77 4.79
C VAL A 55 -17.49 23.03 5.38
N GLY A 56 -18.70 22.90 5.92
CA GLY A 56 -19.43 23.94 6.64
C GLY A 56 -18.66 24.56 7.82
N ILE A 57 -17.68 23.85 8.37
CA ILE A 57 -16.80 24.35 9.44
C ILE A 57 -16.11 25.64 8.98
N PHE A 58 -15.72 25.72 7.71
CA PHE A 58 -14.96 26.82 7.14
C PHE A 58 -15.80 28.01 6.66
N ARG A 59 -17.12 28.03 6.88
CA ARG A 59 -17.97 29.17 6.49
C ARG A 59 -17.59 30.49 7.16
N SER A 60 -16.96 30.45 8.34
CA SER A 60 -16.52 31.63 9.08
C SER A 60 -15.16 32.12 8.59
N SER A 61 -15.14 33.07 7.65
CA SER A 61 -13.90 33.71 7.16
C SER A 61 -13.19 34.62 8.19
N LYS A 62 -13.79 34.79 9.37
CA LYS A 62 -13.20 35.51 10.51
C LYS A 62 -12.40 34.59 11.44
N GLU A 63 -12.93 33.41 11.74
CA GLU A 63 -12.33 32.50 12.73
C GLU A 63 -11.39 31.49 12.08
N LEU A 64 -11.73 30.99 10.89
CA LEU A 64 -10.98 29.98 10.14
C LEU A 64 -10.60 30.52 8.76
N ARG A 65 -9.86 31.63 8.74
CA ARG A 65 -9.50 32.31 7.49
C ARG A 65 -8.59 31.45 6.62
N LEU A 66 -9.04 31.15 5.41
CA LEU A 66 -8.26 30.41 4.41
C LEU A 66 -7.55 31.37 3.44
N ARG A 67 -6.32 31.02 3.08
CA ARG A 67 -5.65 31.55 1.88
C ARG A 67 -5.26 30.44 0.91
N ARG A 68 -5.08 29.22 1.40
CA ARG A 68 -4.80 28.05 0.58
C ARG A 68 -5.83 26.97 0.92
N ALA A 69 -6.64 26.64 -0.06
CA ALA A 69 -7.67 25.62 0.11
C ALA A 69 -7.39 24.44 -0.82
N SER A 70 -7.54 23.23 -0.29
CA SER A 70 -7.56 22.01 -1.11
C SER A 70 -8.77 21.20 -0.70
N ILE A 71 -9.63 20.94 -1.68
CA ILE A 71 -10.80 20.06 -1.58
C ILE A 71 -10.65 18.90 -2.59
N ARG A 72 -9.41 18.58 -2.95
CA ARG A 72 -9.08 17.53 -3.93
C ARG A 72 -9.75 16.20 -3.54
N ARG A 73 -10.39 15.53 -4.51
CA ARG A 73 -11.08 14.23 -4.32
C ARG A 73 -12.18 14.24 -3.24
N CYS A 74 -12.68 15.41 -2.84
CA CYS A 74 -13.77 15.53 -1.87
C CYS A 74 -15.15 15.49 -2.55
N SER A 75 -16.21 15.28 -1.78
CA SER A 75 -17.59 15.31 -2.28
C SER A 75 -18.29 16.58 -1.82
N VAL A 76 -18.23 17.63 -2.64
CA VAL A 76 -18.70 18.98 -2.29
C VAL A 76 -19.59 19.52 -3.42
N SER A 77 -20.81 19.92 -3.10
CA SER A 77 -21.74 20.58 -4.01
C SER A 77 -21.36 22.03 -4.30
N ASP A 78 -21.94 22.59 -5.36
CA ASP A 78 -21.83 24.01 -5.73
C ASP A 78 -22.27 24.92 -4.56
N GLN A 79 -23.39 24.60 -3.91
CA GLN A 79 -23.89 25.37 -2.78
C GLN A 79 -22.95 25.32 -1.57
N ALA A 80 -22.43 24.13 -1.22
CA ALA A 80 -21.51 23.99 -0.11
C ALA A 80 -20.18 24.71 -0.37
N PHE A 81 -19.66 24.61 -1.60
CA PHE A 81 -18.47 25.34 -2.05
C PHE A 81 -18.67 26.86 -1.96
N GLN A 82 -19.80 27.36 -2.47
CA GLN A 82 -20.11 28.79 -2.47
C GLN A 82 -20.20 29.37 -1.06
N LEU A 83 -20.78 28.63 -0.12
CA LEU A 83 -20.95 29.10 1.26
C LEU A 83 -19.67 28.97 2.09
N ALA A 84 -18.87 27.92 1.88
CA ALA A 84 -17.72 27.63 2.74
C ALA A 84 -16.39 28.16 2.24
N ILE A 85 -16.18 28.19 0.91
CA ILE A 85 -14.86 28.47 0.31
C ILE A 85 -14.81 29.86 -0.32
N CYS A 86 -15.83 30.26 -1.09
CA CYS A 86 -15.85 31.54 -1.78
C CYS A 86 -15.77 32.80 -0.90
N PRO A 87 -16.22 32.82 0.38
CA PRO A 87 -16.07 34.00 1.23
C PRO A 87 -14.62 34.33 1.63
N HIS A 88 -13.68 33.41 1.44
CA HIS A 88 -12.27 33.59 1.80
C HIS A 88 -11.50 34.35 0.73
N GLN A 89 -10.46 35.08 1.12
CA GLN A 89 -9.54 35.74 0.19
C GLN A 89 -8.43 34.75 -0.21
N LEU A 90 -8.76 33.84 -1.12
CA LEU A 90 -7.85 32.77 -1.52
C LEU A 90 -6.70 33.29 -2.38
N MET A 91 -5.53 32.71 -2.17
CA MET A 91 -4.37 32.78 -3.04
C MET A 91 -4.22 31.50 -3.87
N GLU A 92 -4.63 30.36 -3.32
CA GLU A 92 -4.50 29.06 -3.97
C GLU A 92 -5.75 28.21 -3.72
N LEU A 93 -6.25 27.58 -4.77
CA LEU A 93 -7.31 26.57 -4.69
C LEU A 93 -6.94 25.33 -5.51
N ASP A 94 -7.00 24.16 -4.88
CA ASP A 94 -7.00 22.87 -5.56
C ASP A 94 -8.39 22.20 -5.39
N ALA A 95 -9.16 22.21 -6.47
CA ALA A 95 -10.47 21.57 -6.59
C ALA A 95 -10.43 20.36 -7.55
N SER A 96 -9.25 19.74 -7.71
CA SER A 96 -9.06 18.62 -8.62
C SER A 96 -9.88 17.40 -8.19
N TRP A 97 -10.53 16.73 -9.15
CA TRP A 97 -11.31 15.51 -8.93
C TRP A 97 -12.42 15.64 -7.87
N VAL A 98 -12.95 16.84 -7.64
CA VAL A 98 -14.12 17.03 -6.76
C VAL A 98 -15.34 16.33 -7.37
N SER A 99 -16.12 15.66 -6.52
CA SER A 99 -17.40 15.06 -6.87
C SER A 99 -18.54 15.80 -6.15
N GLY A 100 -19.80 15.48 -6.44
CA GLY A 100 -20.96 16.16 -5.84
C GLY A 100 -21.64 17.20 -6.74
N GLY A 101 -21.34 17.18 -8.04
CA GLY A 101 -22.01 18.03 -9.04
C GLY A 101 -21.35 19.39 -9.27
N LEU A 102 -20.35 19.77 -8.47
CA LEU A 102 -19.56 20.99 -8.68
C LEU A 102 -18.84 20.95 -10.03
N THR A 103 -19.04 21.97 -10.86
CA THR A 103 -18.35 22.14 -12.14
C THR A 103 -17.25 23.20 -12.06
N GLY A 104 -16.35 23.23 -13.04
CA GLY A 104 -15.34 24.28 -13.16
C GLY A 104 -15.98 25.67 -13.26
N ALA A 105 -17.10 25.80 -13.96
CA ALA A 105 -17.80 27.07 -14.05
C ALA A 105 -18.44 27.51 -12.73
N ASP A 106 -18.96 26.59 -11.92
CA ASP A 106 -19.42 26.92 -10.56
C ASP A 106 -18.26 27.42 -9.70
N VAL A 107 -17.08 26.81 -9.83
CA VAL A 107 -15.87 27.25 -9.13
C VAL A 107 -15.47 28.67 -9.55
N ILE A 108 -15.41 28.96 -10.85
CA ILE A 108 -15.06 30.29 -11.36
C ILE A 108 -16.08 31.34 -10.94
N SER A 109 -17.38 31.06 -11.11
CA SER A 109 -18.47 31.93 -10.70
C SER A 109 -18.43 32.22 -9.20
N GLY A 110 -18.28 31.18 -8.38
CA GLY A 110 -18.18 31.29 -6.93
C GLY A 110 -16.98 32.13 -6.49
N LEU A 111 -15.79 31.87 -7.03
CA LEU A 111 -14.59 32.63 -6.69
C LEU A 111 -14.68 34.09 -7.13
N ALA A 112 -15.19 34.36 -8.33
CA ALA A 112 -15.34 35.71 -8.83
C ALA A 112 -16.46 36.48 -8.14
N SER A 113 -17.41 35.82 -7.48
CA SER A 113 -18.42 36.49 -6.66
C SER A 113 -17.77 37.29 -5.50
N ASN A 114 -16.56 36.90 -5.07
CA ASN A 114 -15.76 37.62 -4.10
C ASN A 114 -14.74 38.56 -4.81
N PRO A 115 -14.90 39.90 -4.71
CA PRO A 115 -14.00 40.84 -5.36
C PRO A 115 -12.54 40.71 -4.91
N ALA A 116 -12.29 40.27 -3.68
CA ALA A 116 -10.93 40.07 -3.18
C ALA A 116 -10.23 38.92 -3.95
N CYS A 117 -10.94 37.81 -4.17
CA CYS A 117 -10.43 36.65 -4.91
C CYS A 117 -10.04 36.96 -6.35
N ARG A 118 -10.77 37.86 -7.04
CA ARG A 118 -10.44 38.28 -8.41
C ARG A 118 -9.00 38.76 -8.58
N SER A 119 -8.44 39.38 -7.53
CA SER A 119 -7.07 39.92 -7.54
C SER A 119 -6.09 39.07 -6.73
N SER A 120 -6.55 38.35 -5.70
CA SER A 120 -5.66 37.60 -4.80
C SER A 120 -5.35 36.19 -5.27
N LEU A 121 -6.24 35.54 -6.03
CA LEU A 121 -6.08 34.16 -6.44
C LEU A 121 -4.96 34.05 -7.49
N GLN A 122 -3.92 33.29 -7.18
CA GLN A 122 -2.73 33.13 -8.02
C GLN A 122 -2.62 31.72 -8.60
N ARG A 123 -3.13 30.69 -7.91
CA ARG A 123 -3.09 29.31 -8.38
C ARG A 123 -4.47 28.66 -8.31
N LEU A 124 -4.85 28.02 -9.41
CA LEU A 124 -6.10 27.27 -9.51
C LEU A 124 -5.83 25.92 -10.19
N SER A 125 -6.26 24.83 -9.55
CA SER A 125 -6.25 23.48 -10.13
C SER A 125 -7.66 22.93 -10.20
N LEU A 126 -8.11 22.59 -11.41
CA LEU A 126 -9.40 21.98 -11.72
C LEU A 126 -9.21 20.62 -12.41
N ASN A 127 -8.07 19.96 -12.19
CA ASN A 127 -7.72 18.71 -12.88
C ASN A 127 -8.81 17.64 -12.67
N GLY A 128 -9.27 17.02 -13.76
CA GLY A 128 -10.31 15.98 -13.73
C GLY A 128 -11.71 16.49 -13.43
N LEU A 129 -11.94 17.82 -13.45
CA LEU A 129 -13.24 18.43 -13.22
C LEU A 129 -13.90 18.78 -14.56
N ARG A 130 -15.18 18.43 -14.71
CA ARG A 130 -15.97 18.94 -15.83
C ARG A 130 -16.15 20.44 -15.69
N LEU A 131 -15.77 21.22 -16.69
CA LEU A 131 -15.92 22.68 -16.72
C LEU A 131 -17.37 23.08 -16.88
N GLY A 132 -18.15 22.35 -17.69
CA GLY A 132 -19.60 22.57 -17.81
C GLY A 132 -19.99 23.89 -18.46
N TRP A 133 -19.17 24.40 -19.38
CA TRP A 133 -19.37 25.74 -19.98
C TRP A 133 -20.61 25.84 -20.88
N GLU A 134 -21.04 24.72 -21.48
CA GLU A 134 -22.19 24.64 -22.38
C GLU A 134 -23.54 24.86 -21.68
N SER A 135 -23.66 24.57 -20.38
CA SER A 135 -24.93 24.71 -19.64
C SER A 135 -25.23 26.14 -19.19
N LEU A 136 -24.34 27.10 -19.48
CA LEU A 136 -24.36 28.45 -18.89
C LEU A 136 -24.77 29.57 -19.84
N GLU A 137 -25.24 29.28 -21.05
CA GLU A 137 -25.75 30.29 -22.00
C GLU A 137 -26.94 31.14 -21.48
N LYS A 138 -27.47 30.87 -20.28
CA LYS A 138 -28.68 31.51 -19.75
C LYS A 138 -28.49 32.47 -18.56
N VAL A 139 -27.30 32.59 -17.96
CA VAL A 139 -27.09 33.49 -16.80
C VAL A 139 -25.72 34.13 -16.88
N GLY A 140 -25.66 35.47 -16.96
CA GLY A 140 -24.45 36.29 -17.19
C GLY A 140 -23.12 35.69 -16.72
N VAL A 141 -22.43 35.02 -17.65
CA VAL A 141 -21.31 34.12 -17.38
C VAL A 141 -20.11 34.88 -16.82
N VAL A 142 -19.58 34.36 -15.72
CA VAL A 142 -18.27 34.77 -15.22
C VAL A 142 -17.20 33.97 -15.96
N HIS A 143 -16.32 34.70 -16.62
CA HIS A 143 -15.19 34.18 -17.39
C HIS A 143 -13.95 33.94 -16.52
N PHE A 144 -13.01 33.10 -16.97
CA PHE A 144 -11.69 32.95 -16.33
C PHE A 144 -10.98 34.29 -16.25
N SER A 145 -11.13 35.13 -17.27
CA SER A 145 -10.64 36.51 -17.29
C SER A 145 -11.11 37.36 -16.11
N SER A 146 -12.15 36.98 -15.36
CA SER A 146 -12.52 37.68 -14.11
C SER A 146 -11.48 37.54 -12.98
N LEU A 147 -10.63 36.50 -13.03
CA LEU A 147 -9.63 36.17 -12.02
C LEU A 147 -8.26 36.74 -12.41
N GLN A 148 -8.18 38.07 -12.48
CA GLN A 148 -7.04 38.85 -12.96
C GLN A 148 -5.70 38.58 -12.24
N GLY A 149 -5.73 38.06 -11.00
CA GLY A 149 -4.53 37.68 -10.25
C GLY A 149 -3.89 36.35 -10.66
N LEU A 150 -4.55 35.57 -11.51
CA LEU A 150 -4.18 34.17 -11.77
C LEU A 150 -2.87 34.07 -12.55
N ARG A 151 -1.97 33.22 -12.04
CA ARG A 151 -0.64 32.96 -12.61
C ARG A 151 -0.43 31.52 -13.02
N MET A 152 -1.03 30.58 -12.29
CA MET A 152 -0.92 29.15 -12.54
C MET A 152 -2.30 28.54 -12.64
N LEU A 153 -2.58 27.89 -13.77
CA LEU A 153 -3.85 27.25 -14.03
C LEU A 153 -3.62 25.82 -14.51
N ASN A 154 -4.20 24.86 -13.82
CA ASN A 154 -4.20 23.45 -14.20
C ASN A 154 -5.62 23.00 -14.58
N LEU A 155 -5.77 22.63 -15.85
CA LEU A 155 -7.01 22.15 -16.47
C LEU A 155 -6.81 20.78 -17.11
N ALA A 156 -5.85 20.00 -16.62
CA ALA A 156 -5.60 18.66 -17.13
C ALA A 156 -6.84 17.77 -16.96
N ASN A 157 -7.09 16.86 -17.91
CA ASN A 157 -8.22 15.92 -17.87
C ASN A 157 -9.59 16.63 -17.73
N THR A 158 -9.78 17.76 -18.41
CA THR A 158 -11.05 18.50 -18.45
C THR A 158 -11.62 18.54 -19.87
N ASP A 159 -12.90 18.89 -20.00
CA ASP A 159 -13.58 19.20 -21.26
C ASP A 159 -13.24 20.61 -21.79
N LEU A 160 -12.00 21.06 -21.60
CA LEU A 160 -11.50 22.34 -22.09
C LEU A 160 -11.60 22.41 -23.63
N SER A 161 -12.29 23.44 -24.12
CA SER A 161 -12.46 23.76 -25.54
C SER A 161 -11.62 24.96 -25.96
N ASP A 162 -11.44 25.13 -27.28
CA ASP A 162 -10.70 26.26 -27.84
C ASP A 162 -11.26 27.62 -27.40
N ALA A 163 -12.58 27.76 -27.29
CA ALA A 163 -13.23 29.00 -26.86
C ALA A 163 -12.92 29.36 -25.39
N VAL A 164 -12.85 28.36 -24.52
CA VAL A 164 -12.47 28.58 -23.11
C VAL A 164 -10.97 28.86 -23.00
N LEU A 165 -10.15 28.21 -23.84
CA LEU A 165 -8.72 28.50 -23.93
C LEU A 165 -8.45 29.96 -24.36
N GLU A 166 -9.23 30.49 -25.32
CA GLU A 166 -9.16 31.90 -25.72
C GLU A 166 -9.39 32.84 -24.53
N ASP A 167 -10.43 32.61 -23.74
CA ASP A 167 -10.71 33.40 -22.52
C ASP A 167 -9.57 33.32 -21.50
N ILE A 168 -9.04 32.13 -21.24
CA ILE A 168 -7.90 31.92 -20.33
C ILE A 168 -6.67 32.70 -20.79
N CYS A 169 -6.38 32.71 -22.09
CA CYS A 169 -5.19 33.37 -22.63
C CYS A 169 -5.25 34.91 -22.53
N THR A 170 -6.41 35.48 -22.19
CA THR A 170 -6.54 36.93 -21.92
C THR A 170 -6.07 37.33 -20.51
N LEU A 171 -5.75 36.37 -19.64
CA LEU A 171 -5.28 36.64 -18.28
C LEU A 171 -3.92 37.39 -18.28
N PRO A 172 -3.81 38.55 -17.63
CA PRO A 172 -2.66 39.44 -17.78
C PRO A 172 -1.37 38.95 -17.10
N HIS A 173 -1.49 37.94 -16.23
CA HIS A 173 -0.39 37.45 -15.40
C HIS A 173 -0.20 35.94 -15.52
N LEU A 174 -0.79 35.30 -16.53
CA LEU A 174 -0.68 33.85 -16.70
C LEU A 174 0.78 33.46 -17.03
N GLU A 175 1.38 32.68 -16.13
CA GLU A 175 2.77 32.22 -16.21
C GLU A 175 2.87 30.72 -16.45
N SER A 176 1.90 29.93 -15.97
CA SER A 176 1.87 28.48 -16.11
C SER A 176 0.48 28.00 -16.50
N LEU A 177 0.40 27.21 -17.57
CA LEU A 177 -0.84 26.63 -18.05
C LEU A 177 -0.65 25.13 -18.34
N ASP A 178 -1.53 24.31 -17.79
CA ASP A 178 -1.64 22.89 -18.09
C ASP A 178 -2.99 22.61 -18.78
N ILE A 179 -2.92 22.20 -20.04
CA ILE A 179 -4.06 21.84 -20.91
C ILE A 179 -4.07 20.35 -21.25
N SER A 180 -3.33 19.53 -20.51
CA SER A 180 -3.11 18.12 -20.83
C SER A 180 -4.41 17.31 -20.89
N CYS A 181 -4.46 16.28 -21.73
CA CYS A 181 -5.63 15.41 -21.87
C CYS A 181 -6.96 16.18 -22.08
N SER A 182 -6.95 17.24 -22.88
CA SER A 182 -8.13 18.06 -23.18
C SER A 182 -8.61 17.89 -24.63
N ALA A 183 -9.75 18.51 -24.93
CA ALA A 183 -10.34 18.57 -26.27
C ALA A 183 -9.87 19.78 -27.09
N VAL A 184 -8.76 20.41 -26.71
CA VAL A 184 -8.19 21.55 -27.44
C VAL A 184 -7.71 21.08 -28.82
N SER A 185 -8.29 21.66 -29.86
CA SER A 185 -7.93 21.40 -31.25
C SER A 185 -6.96 22.43 -31.80
N ASN A 186 -6.92 23.62 -31.19
CA ASN A 186 -6.13 24.74 -31.68
C ASN A 186 -5.50 25.55 -30.53
N VAL A 187 -4.17 25.73 -30.58
CA VAL A 187 -3.43 26.47 -29.55
C VAL A 187 -3.04 27.90 -29.94
N ASN A 188 -3.64 28.47 -31.01
CA ASN A 188 -3.36 29.84 -31.45
C ASN A 188 -3.61 30.89 -30.35
N ALA A 189 -4.57 30.64 -29.46
CA ALA A 189 -4.89 31.51 -28.33
C ALA A 189 -3.66 31.82 -27.45
N LEU A 190 -2.69 30.90 -27.36
CA LEU A 190 -1.47 31.09 -26.57
C LEU A 190 -0.64 32.31 -27.02
N LEU A 191 -0.84 32.79 -28.26
CA LEU A 191 -0.19 34.00 -28.76
C LEU A 191 -0.55 35.26 -27.96
N GLU A 192 -1.72 35.30 -27.33
CA GLU A 192 -2.14 36.43 -26.48
C GLU A 192 -1.30 36.51 -25.20
N CYS A 193 -0.92 35.36 -24.63
CA CYS A 193 -0.10 35.28 -23.42
C CYS A 193 1.40 35.06 -23.69
N LYS A 194 1.86 35.27 -24.93
CA LYS A 194 3.25 34.96 -25.37
C LYS A 194 4.37 35.62 -24.55
N ASN A 195 4.07 36.77 -23.95
CA ASN A 195 5.03 37.56 -23.15
C ASN A 195 5.06 37.14 -21.67
N THR A 196 4.04 36.43 -21.19
CA THR A 196 3.88 36.08 -19.77
C THR A 196 4.03 34.59 -19.53
N LEU A 197 3.63 33.75 -20.48
CA LEU A 197 3.64 32.30 -20.36
C LEU A 197 5.07 31.75 -20.31
N LYS A 198 5.43 31.18 -19.16
CA LYS A 198 6.75 30.58 -18.88
C LYS A 198 6.72 29.07 -18.86
N SER A 199 5.57 28.47 -18.60
CA SER A 199 5.40 27.01 -18.53
C SER A 199 4.12 26.59 -19.25
N LEU A 200 4.26 25.66 -20.20
CA LEU A 200 3.15 25.04 -20.90
C LEU A 200 3.26 23.52 -20.75
N THR A 201 2.21 22.90 -20.22
CA THR A 201 2.05 21.46 -20.20
C THR A 201 0.91 21.08 -21.13
N ALA A 202 1.26 20.38 -22.19
CA ALA A 202 0.39 19.95 -23.28
C ALA A 202 0.58 18.44 -23.51
N HIS A 203 0.54 17.69 -22.40
CA HIS A 203 0.68 16.23 -22.43
C HIS A 203 -0.60 15.60 -23.00
N ARG A 204 -0.45 14.64 -23.92
CA ARG A 204 -1.58 13.90 -24.53
C ARG A 204 -2.69 14.80 -25.10
N LEU A 205 -2.33 15.74 -25.97
CA LEU A 205 -3.30 16.54 -26.74
C LEU A 205 -3.80 15.78 -27.98
N GLY A 206 -4.60 14.73 -27.76
CA GLY A 206 -5.03 13.82 -28.83
C GLY A 206 -5.94 14.43 -29.89
N GLN A 207 -6.59 15.57 -29.62
CA GLN A 207 -7.49 16.25 -30.57
C GLN A 207 -6.85 17.45 -31.27
N LEU A 208 -5.55 17.67 -31.08
CA LEU A 208 -4.84 18.80 -31.69
C LEU A 208 -4.82 18.66 -33.22
N ASP A 209 -5.61 19.47 -33.91
CA ASP A 209 -5.71 19.51 -35.37
C ASP A 209 -4.97 20.74 -35.91
N MET A 210 -3.65 20.67 -35.88
CA MET A 210 -2.78 21.73 -36.38
C MET A 210 -1.62 21.14 -37.19
N SER A 211 -1.34 21.74 -38.34
CA SER A 211 -0.16 21.38 -39.11
C SER A 211 1.13 21.66 -38.32
N PRO A 212 2.19 20.85 -38.50
CA PRO A 212 3.46 21.05 -37.79
C PRO A 212 4.02 22.46 -37.94
N ALA A 213 3.93 23.02 -39.15
CA ALA A 213 4.38 24.37 -39.44
C ALA A 213 3.64 25.44 -38.63
N ARG A 214 2.32 25.30 -38.44
CA ARG A 214 1.53 26.26 -37.67
C ARG A 214 1.81 26.15 -36.17
N LEU A 215 1.94 24.94 -35.65
CA LEU A 215 2.25 24.71 -34.25
C LEU A 215 3.64 25.25 -33.89
N LEU A 216 4.64 25.00 -34.74
CA LEU A 216 5.97 25.59 -34.60
C LEU A 216 5.97 27.10 -34.69
N PHE A 217 5.13 27.69 -35.55
CA PHE A 217 4.96 29.15 -35.59
C PHE A 217 4.50 29.68 -34.23
N VAL A 218 3.52 29.03 -33.59
CA VAL A 218 3.05 29.42 -32.24
C VAL A 218 4.19 29.30 -31.24
N PHE A 219 4.86 28.15 -31.14
CA PHE A 219 5.98 27.95 -30.23
C PHE A 219 7.09 28.98 -30.43
N ASN A 220 7.40 29.35 -31.68
CA ASN A 220 8.42 30.35 -31.98
C ASN A 220 8.06 31.75 -31.44
N GLN A 221 6.78 32.09 -31.27
CA GLN A 221 6.35 33.36 -30.69
C GLN A 221 6.39 33.37 -29.15
N LEU A 222 6.41 32.22 -28.50
CA LEU A 222 6.41 32.09 -27.04
C LEU A 222 7.83 32.30 -26.47
N HIS A 223 8.38 33.51 -26.63
CA HIS A 223 9.76 33.81 -26.27
C HIS A 223 10.06 33.71 -24.76
N ALA A 224 9.04 33.90 -23.92
CA ALA A 224 9.14 33.77 -22.47
C ALA A 224 9.08 32.31 -21.98
N LEU A 225 8.77 31.36 -22.85
CA LEU A 225 8.56 29.96 -22.47
C LEU A 225 9.87 29.30 -22.05
N ARG A 226 9.87 28.77 -20.83
CA ARG A 226 11.00 28.11 -20.17
C ARG A 226 10.80 26.61 -20.02
N HIS A 227 9.56 26.20 -19.83
CA HIS A 227 9.18 24.81 -19.67
C HIS A 227 8.12 24.44 -20.71
N LEU A 228 8.43 23.45 -21.53
CA LEU A 228 7.50 22.86 -22.48
C LEU A 228 7.43 21.37 -22.22
N ASP A 229 6.23 20.89 -21.89
CA ASP A 229 5.91 19.48 -21.91
C ASP A 229 4.95 19.21 -23.06
N PHE A 230 5.42 18.43 -24.03
CA PHE A 230 4.68 17.98 -25.20
C PHE A 230 4.75 16.44 -25.31
N SER A 231 4.85 15.79 -24.15
CA SER A 231 4.93 14.34 -24.01
C SER A 231 3.61 13.66 -24.41
N GLU A 232 3.72 12.38 -24.71
CA GLU A 232 2.64 11.49 -25.13
C GLU A 232 2.76 10.18 -24.36
N ASP A 233 1.66 9.51 -24.04
CA ASP A 233 1.71 8.21 -23.37
C ASP A 233 1.14 7.07 -24.22
N HIS A 234 0.94 7.35 -25.51
CA HIS A 234 0.61 6.34 -26.47
C HIS A 234 1.83 5.46 -26.79
N PHE A 235 1.94 4.33 -26.09
CA PHE A 235 3.00 3.35 -26.32
C PHE A 235 2.66 2.29 -27.39
N SER A 236 1.46 2.32 -27.97
CA SER A 236 1.06 1.37 -29.03
C SER A 236 1.63 1.79 -30.39
N VAL A 237 1.90 0.82 -31.27
CA VAL A 237 2.60 1.02 -32.55
C VAL A 237 1.62 1.36 -33.70
N ASP A 238 0.32 1.18 -33.50
CA ASP A 238 -0.61 0.91 -34.61
C ASP A 238 -1.54 2.07 -35.03
N ASP A 239 -1.37 3.29 -34.52
CA ASP A 239 -2.25 4.41 -34.92
C ASP A 239 -1.57 5.52 -35.73
N SER A 240 -2.27 5.94 -36.79
CA SER A 240 -1.84 6.97 -37.73
C SER A 240 -1.94 8.40 -37.17
N ASP A 241 -2.64 8.59 -36.05
CA ASP A 241 -3.05 9.89 -35.50
C ASP A 241 -1.90 10.72 -34.88
N GLY A 242 -0.77 10.10 -34.53
CA GLY A 242 0.37 10.81 -33.91
C GLY A 242 1.41 11.41 -34.86
N LYS A 243 1.24 11.26 -36.19
CA LYS A 243 2.31 11.60 -37.17
C LYS A 243 2.68 13.08 -37.18
N ASP A 244 1.69 13.98 -37.13
CA ASP A 244 1.94 15.42 -37.21
C ASP A 244 2.57 15.97 -35.93
N ALA A 245 2.16 15.46 -34.77
CA ALA A 245 2.77 15.84 -33.49
C ALA A 245 4.23 15.34 -33.39
N ASP A 246 4.51 14.10 -33.81
CA ASP A 246 5.87 13.57 -33.88
C ASP A 246 6.74 14.38 -34.86
N GLU A 247 6.20 14.74 -36.03
CA GLU A 247 6.90 15.57 -37.01
C GLU A 247 7.15 16.99 -36.47
N THR A 248 6.21 17.55 -35.71
CA THR A 248 6.40 18.82 -34.99
C THR A 248 7.57 18.72 -34.03
N VAL A 249 7.63 17.66 -33.21
CA VAL A 249 8.74 17.49 -32.25
C VAL A 249 10.07 17.30 -32.99
N ARG A 250 10.09 16.53 -34.07
CA ARG A 250 11.28 16.35 -34.91
C ARG A 250 11.79 17.69 -35.45
N GLN A 251 10.91 18.49 -36.05
CA GLN A 251 11.23 19.83 -36.57
C GLN A 251 11.60 20.82 -35.45
N LEU A 252 11.01 20.69 -34.26
CA LEU A 252 11.39 21.49 -33.09
C LEU A 252 12.83 21.21 -32.67
N LEU A 253 13.23 19.94 -32.62
CA LEU A 253 14.57 19.50 -32.24
C LEU A 253 15.63 19.84 -33.30
N GLU A 254 15.28 19.72 -34.58
CA GLU A 254 16.18 19.99 -35.72
C GLU A 254 16.21 21.47 -36.13
N GLY A 255 15.28 22.28 -35.65
CA GLY A 255 15.12 23.66 -36.05
C GLY A 255 16.16 24.62 -35.47
N SER A 256 15.96 25.91 -35.76
CA SER A 256 16.93 26.96 -35.40
C SER A 256 17.17 27.06 -33.88
N PRO A 257 18.41 27.32 -33.43
CA PRO A 257 18.72 27.62 -32.02
C PRO A 257 17.93 28.82 -31.45
N GLN A 258 17.38 29.68 -32.32
CA GLN A 258 16.60 30.85 -31.91
C GLN A 258 15.15 30.52 -31.52
N MET A 259 14.62 29.34 -31.88
CA MET A 259 13.27 28.94 -31.45
C MET A 259 13.24 28.73 -29.94
N LEU A 260 12.20 29.15 -29.22
CA LEU A 260 12.12 29.00 -27.76
C LEU A 260 13.44 29.38 -27.04
N PRO A 261 13.89 30.64 -27.15
CA PRO A 261 15.24 31.04 -26.70
C PRO A 261 15.43 30.92 -25.18
N SER A 262 14.35 30.94 -24.41
CA SER A 262 14.37 30.86 -22.94
C SER A 262 14.19 29.44 -22.39
N LEU A 263 14.11 28.43 -23.26
CA LEU A 263 13.79 27.06 -22.87
C LEU A 263 14.88 26.43 -22.00
N VAL A 264 14.49 25.98 -20.80
CA VAL A 264 15.38 25.29 -19.85
C VAL A 264 14.93 23.86 -19.56
N SER A 265 13.75 23.47 -20.05
CA SER A 265 13.10 22.20 -19.76
C SER A 265 12.22 21.79 -20.92
N LEU A 266 12.51 20.63 -21.50
CA LEU A 266 11.70 20.03 -22.56
C LEU A 266 11.31 18.62 -22.17
N ASP A 267 10.04 18.28 -22.26
CA ASP A 267 9.55 16.91 -22.11
C ASP A 267 8.89 16.44 -23.40
N ILE A 268 9.41 15.36 -23.96
CA ILE A 268 8.93 14.71 -25.18
C ILE A 268 8.81 13.19 -24.95
N SER A 269 8.69 12.77 -23.68
CA SER A 269 8.53 11.37 -23.32
C SER A 269 7.37 10.73 -24.11
N GLY A 270 7.55 9.47 -24.52
CA GLY A 270 6.65 8.66 -25.33
C GLY A 270 6.58 9.01 -26.82
N ARG A 271 7.31 10.02 -27.30
CA ARG A 271 7.42 10.34 -28.74
C ARG A 271 8.43 9.42 -29.42
N LYS A 272 7.94 8.37 -30.10
CA LYS A 272 8.78 7.28 -30.64
C LYS A 272 9.42 7.55 -32.00
N LYS A 273 8.93 8.51 -32.79
CA LYS A 273 9.42 8.77 -34.16
C LYS A 273 10.49 9.87 -34.22
N ILE A 274 11.38 9.89 -33.24
CA ILE A 274 12.47 10.87 -33.14
C ILE A 274 13.80 10.16 -33.39
N SER A 275 14.74 10.82 -34.07
CA SER A 275 16.07 10.26 -34.33
C SER A 275 17.08 10.73 -33.28
N GLU A 276 18.09 9.91 -33.02
CA GLU A 276 19.22 10.28 -32.17
C GLU A 276 19.98 11.51 -32.73
N ALA A 277 20.03 11.65 -34.06
CA ALA A 277 20.63 12.82 -34.71
C ALA A 277 19.91 14.13 -34.34
N SER A 278 18.58 14.10 -34.26
CA SER A 278 17.75 15.25 -33.87
C SER A 278 18.07 15.67 -32.42
N ILE A 279 18.19 14.72 -31.49
CA ILE A 279 18.56 14.99 -30.09
C ILE A 279 19.98 15.57 -29.99
N ARG A 280 20.95 14.99 -30.72
CA ARG A 280 22.33 15.49 -30.75
C ARG A 280 22.40 16.92 -31.30
N ALA A 281 21.64 17.23 -32.34
CA ALA A 281 21.56 18.59 -32.90
C ALA A 281 20.98 19.58 -31.88
N PHE A 282 19.87 19.21 -31.25
CA PHE A 282 19.22 20.02 -30.22
C PHE A 282 20.16 20.34 -29.05
N LEU A 283 20.82 19.33 -28.48
CA LEU A 283 21.70 19.48 -27.33
C LEU A 283 22.96 20.30 -27.65
N LYS A 284 23.56 20.12 -28.84
CA LYS A 284 24.70 20.95 -29.27
C LYS A 284 24.38 22.44 -29.31
N SER A 285 23.12 22.79 -29.57
CA SER A 285 22.70 24.19 -29.66
C SER A 285 22.31 24.81 -28.31
N ARG A 286 22.07 24.01 -27.26
CA ARG A 286 21.37 24.43 -26.02
C ARG A 286 21.92 23.86 -24.71
N SER A 287 23.02 23.12 -24.75
CA SER A 287 23.59 22.39 -23.59
C SER A 287 23.83 23.26 -22.35
N ASP A 288 24.13 24.54 -22.54
CA ASP A 288 24.58 25.41 -21.44
C ASP A 288 23.44 25.91 -20.55
N HIS A 289 22.19 25.86 -21.03
CA HIS A 289 21.02 26.42 -20.33
C HIS A 289 19.93 25.38 -20.05
N LEU A 290 19.97 24.22 -20.72
CA LEU A 290 19.00 23.15 -20.53
C LEU A 290 19.27 22.41 -19.22
N THR A 291 18.26 22.37 -18.34
CA THR A 291 18.32 21.72 -17.02
C THR A 291 17.55 20.40 -16.98
N PHE A 292 16.61 20.21 -17.91
CA PHE A 292 15.78 19.03 -17.97
C PHE A 292 15.47 18.59 -19.41
N LEU A 293 15.55 17.29 -19.66
CA LEU A 293 15.08 16.65 -20.88
C LEU A 293 14.31 15.36 -20.58
N GLY A 294 13.03 15.30 -20.92
CA GLY A 294 12.19 14.12 -20.75
C GLY A 294 12.21 13.23 -21.99
N LEU A 295 12.74 12.02 -21.86
CA LEU A 295 12.93 11.03 -22.94
C LEU A 295 12.36 9.64 -22.60
N LEU A 296 11.55 9.50 -21.54
CA LEU A 296 11.04 8.18 -21.17
C LEU A 296 10.21 7.59 -22.30
N ALA A 297 10.41 6.31 -22.61
CA ALA A 297 9.69 5.57 -23.66
C ALA A 297 9.89 6.12 -25.08
N THR A 298 11.01 6.81 -25.33
CA THR A 298 11.38 7.29 -26.67
C THR A 298 12.36 6.35 -27.37
N GLY A 299 13.07 5.50 -26.62
CA GLY A 299 14.18 4.69 -27.12
C GLY A 299 15.50 5.46 -27.31
N LEU A 300 15.56 6.74 -26.90
CA LEU A 300 16.69 7.64 -27.17
C LEU A 300 17.49 8.02 -25.94
N SER A 301 17.06 7.60 -24.74
CA SER A 301 17.65 8.06 -23.49
C SER A 301 19.04 7.45 -23.19
N SER A 302 19.48 6.48 -23.99
CA SER A 302 20.81 5.86 -23.95
C SER A 302 21.85 6.59 -24.81
N CYS A 303 21.50 7.70 -25.45
CA CYS A 303 22.42 8.46 -26.31
C CYS A 303 23.66 8.95 -25.54
N ASP A 304 24.86 8.63 -26.04
CA ASP A 304 26.14 8.94 -25.36
C ASP A 304 26.31 10.42 -24.99
N VAL A 305 25.74 11.33 -25.79
CA VAL A 305 25.88 12.77 -25.55
C VAL A 305 25.26 13.18 -24.21
N LEU A 306 24.24 12.46 -23.73
CA LEU A 306 23.55 12.72 -22.46
C LEU A 306 24.47 12.45 -21.27
N SER A 307 25.31 11.42 -21.36
CA SER A 307 26.26 11.04 -20.30
C SER A 307 27.31 12.12 -20.03
N SER A 308 27.59 12.98 -21.00
CA SER A 308 28.58 14.06 -20.89
C SER A 308 28.05 15.34 -20.22
N LEU A 309 26.73 15.43 -19.96
CA LEU A 309 26.07 16.65 -19.49
C LEU A 309 25.68 16.55 -18.01
N ASN A 310 26.64 16.82 -17.12
CA ASN A 310 26.47 16.66 -15.66
C ASN A 310 25.33 17.50 -15.03
N ASN A 311 24.94 18.62 -15.64
CA ASN A 311 23.90 19.52 -15.12
C ASN A 311 22.49 19.21 -15.67
N LEU A 312 22.38 18.29 -16.62
CA LEU A 312 21.13 17.95 -17.28
C LEU A 312 20.46 16.78 -16.56
N LYS A 313 19.25 16.99 -16.03
CA LYS A 313 18.41 15.89 -15.55
C LYS A 313 17.65 15.27 -16.71
N VAL A 314 17.65 13.95 -16.79
CA VAL A 314 16.98 13.20 -17.85
C VAL A 314 16.01 12.22 -17.24
N THR A 315 14.76 12.16 -17.73
CA THR A 315 13.92 10.96 -17.52
C THR A 315 14.08 10.03 -18.71
N GLY A 316 14.17 8.74 -18.46
CA GLY A 316 14.47 7.77 -19.50
C GLY A 316 14.54 6.35 -18.96
N GLU A 317 14.93 5.43 -19.83
CA GLU A 317 14.97 3.99 -19.61
C GLU A 317 16.40 3.41 -19.61
N ALA A 318 17.44 4.25 -19.70
CA ALA A 318 18.81 3.78 -19.89
C ALA A 318 19.51 3.36 -18.59
N ASP A 319 19.20 4.02 -17.47
CA ASP A 319 19.87 3.77 -16.19
C ASP A 319 18.99 4.08 -14.98
N GLU A 320 19.49 3.69 -13.80
CA GLU A 320 18.83 3.88 -12.51
C GLU A 320 18.46 5.35 -12.22
N ASN A 321 19.31 6.31 -12.56
CA ASN A 321 19.08 7.73 -12.28
C ASN A 321 17.95 8.27 -13.15
N GLN A 322 17.94 7.90 -14.43
CA GLN A 322 16.90 8.30 -15.37
C GLN A 322 15.53 7.77 -14.97
N VAL A 323 15.47 6.49 -14.59
CA VAL A 323 14.23 5.84 -14.14
C VAL A 323 13.76 6.44 -12.81
N CYS A 324 14.67 6.71 -11.87
CA CYS A 324 14.32 7.37 -10.62
C CYS A 324 13.81 8.81 -10.82
N GLU A 325 14.40 9.56 -11.75
CA GLU A 325 13.91 10.90 -12.10
C GLU A 325 12.52 10.83 -12.75
N ALA A 326 12.26 9.81 -13.57
CA ALA A 326 10.93 9.55 -14.14
C ALA A 326 9.87 9.30 -13.06
N LEU A 327 10.13 8.39 -12.12
CA LEU A 327 9.21 8.09 -11.01
C LEU A 327 8.92 9.32 -10.13
N LYS A 328 9.91 10.22 -9.96
CA LYS A 328 9.72 11.48 -9.21
C LYS A 328 8.83 12.47 -9.95
N ARG A 329 9.02 12.64 -11.26
CA ARG A 329 8.34 13.68 -12.05
C ARG A 329 6.95 13.29 -12.48
N TYR A 330 6.75 12.03 -12.85
CA TYR A 330 5.50 11.56 -13.43
C TYR A 330 4.55 10.97 -12.40
N ARG A 331 4.66 11.37 -11.13
CA ARG A 331 3.92 10.79 -9.99
C ARG A 331 2.43 10.61 -10.25
N ASP A 332 1.77 11.57 -10.87
CA ASP A 332 0.32 11.53 -11.15
C ASP A 332 -0.03 10.92 -12.53
N ARG A 333 0.95 10.49 -13.34
CA ARG A 333 0.76 9.93 -14.70
C ARG A 333 0.95 8.41 -14.69
N GLU A 334 -0.15 7.67 -14.55
CA GLU A 334 -0.16 6.20 -14.44
C GLU A 334 0.70 5.52 -15.52
N CYS A 335 0.54 5.91 -16.78
CA CYS A 335 1.24 5.31 -17.92
C CYS A 335 2.76 5.41 -17.80
N PHE A 336 3.30 6.59 -17.46
CA PHE A 336 4.74 6.78 -17.28
C PHE A 336 5.26 6.11 -16.01
N ILE A 337 4.49 6.10 -14.92
CA ILE A 337 4.86 5.36 -13.71
C ILE A 337 4.98 3.87 -14.00
N ARG A 338 3.99 3.29 -14.68
CA ARG A 338 4.03 1.89 -15.09
C ARG A 338 5.27 1.62 -15.95
N GLU A 339 5.53 2.43 -16.96
CA GLU A 339 6.68 2.25 -17.84
C GLU A 339 8.02 2.34 -17.09
N ALA A 340 8.19 3.37 -16.25
CA ALA A 340 9.39 3.53 -15.44
C ALA A 340 9.58 2.36 -14.45
N LEU A 341 8.50 1.84 -13.86
CA LEU A 341 8.57 0.65 -13.00
C LEU A 341 8.99 -0.60 -13.77
N VAL A 342 8.57 -0.79 -15.03
CA VAL A 342 9.01 -1.92 -15.87
C VAL A 342 10.53 -1.87 -16.08
N HIS A 343 11.07 -0.68 -16.37
CA HIS A 343 12.52 -0.52 -16.49
C HIS A 343 13.23 -0.69 -15.15
N LEU A 344 12.66 -0.19 -14.05
CA LEU A 344 13.22 -0.39 -12.70
C LEU A 344 13.27 -1.86 -12.33
N TYR A 345 12.23 -2.64 -12.66
CA TYR A 345 12.20 -4.07 -12.42
C TYR A 345 13.39 -4.76 -13.08
N ASN A 346 13.64 -4.47 -14.37
CA ASN A 346 14.77 -5.05 -15.10
C ASN A 346 16.12 -4.68 -14.48
N LEU A 347 16.27 -3.42 -14.01
CA LEU A 347 17.49 -2.93 -13.36
C LEU A 347 17.71 -3.52 -11.94
N THR A 348 16.68 -4.10 -11.32
CA THR A 348 16.73 -4.57 -9.92
C THR A 348 16.74 -6.10 -9.78
N THR A 349 16.55 -6.86 -10.87
CA THR A 349 16.46 -8.33 -10.84
C THR A 349 17.64 -9.02 -10.13
N ASP A 350 18.86 -8.50 -10.30
CA ASP A 350 20.10 -9.08 -9.76
C ASP A 350 20.80 -8.14 -8.75
N THR A 351 20.02 -7.35 -7.98
CA THR A 351 20.60 -6.37 -7.06
C THR A 351 20.80 -6.93 -5.65
N ASP A 352 22.06 -7.00 -5.21
CA ASP A 352 22.42 -7.42 -3.85
C ASP A 352 22.64 -6.23 -2.90
N LYS A 353 22.54 -5.00 -3.40
CA LYS A 353 22.82 -3.79 -2.63
C LYS A 353 21.53 -3.13 -2.16
N PRO A 354 21.45 -2.66 -0.90
CA PRO A 354 20.30 -1.93 -0.42
C PRO A 354 20.14 -0.59 -1.17
N LYS A 355 18.95 -0.36 -1.73
CA LYS A 355 18.58 0.85 -2.49
C LYS A 355 17.35 1.52 -1.86
N PRO A 356 17.48 2.14 -0.67
CA PRO A 356 16.33 2.71 0.05
C PRO A 356 15.61 3.81 -0.73
N ASP A 357 16.34 4.61 -1.50
CA ASP A 357 15.74 5.68 -2.32
C ASP A 357 14.83 5.13 -3.42
N MET A 358 15.21 4.01 -4.04
CA MET A 358 14.39 3.35 -5.07
C MET A 358 13.14 2.73 -4.47
N LEU A 359 13.30 1.99 -3.36
CA LEU A 359 12.17 1.39 -2.68
C LEU A 359 11.16 2.46 -2.25
N LYS A 360 11.64 3.61 -1.77
CA LYS A 360 10.78 4.77 -1.45
C LYS A 360 10.00 5.26 -2.67
N LEU A 361 10.61 5.34 -3.85
CA LEU A 361 9.91 5.75 -5.08
C LEU A 361 8.87 4.71 -5.53
N VAL A 362 9.15 3.42 -5.37
CA VAL A 362 8.19 2.34 -5.67
C VAL A 362 6.98 2.44 -4.74
N VAL A 363 7.21 2.59 -3.43
CA VAL A 363 6.15 2.77 -2.43
C VAL A 363 5.31 4.02 -2.73
N GLN A 364 5.95 5.14 -3.09
CA GLN A 364 5.24 6.36 -3.48
C GLN A 364 4.41 6.19 -4.76
N SER A 365 4.87 5.35 -5.69
CA SER A 365 4.14 5.02 -6.92
C SER A 365 2.87 4.25 -6.61
N MET A 366 2.94 3.24 -5.73
CA MET A 366 1.78 2.50 -5.24
C MET A 366 0.77 3.42 -4.54
N GLN A 367 1.23 4.28 -3.64
CA GLN A 367 0.38 5.24 -2.91
C GLN A 367 -0.33 6.25 -3.83
N SER A 368 0.29 6.60 -4.95
CA SER A 368 -0.27 7.58 -5.88
C SER A 368 -1.33 6.96 -6.81
N HIS A 369 -1.24 5.64 -7.04
CA HIS A 369 -2.10 4.88 -7.95
C HIS A 369 -2.71 3.62 -7.29
N PRO A 370 -3.44 3.75 -6.16
CA PRO A 370 -3.90 2.60 -5.37
C PRO A 370 -4.90 1.69 -6.10
N ALA A 371 -5.58 2.21 -7.12
CA ALA A 371 -6.55 1.46 -7.92
C ALA A 371 -5.96 0.89 -9.24
N SER A 372 -4.71 1.20 -9.57
CA SER A 372 -4.11 0.73 -10.82
C SER A 372 -3.49 -0.65 -10.66
N LEU A 373 -4.17 -1.67 -11.20
CA LEU A 373 -3.62 -3.02 -11.28
C LEU A 373 -2.27 -3.04 -12.00
N HIS A 374 -2.13 -2.28 -13.09
CA HIS A 374 -0.91 -2.28 -13.90
C HIS A 374 0.30 -1.74 -13.13
N VAL A 375 0.11 -0.70 -12.31
CA VAL A 375 1.17 -0.18 -11.43
C VAL A 375 1.51 -1.21 -10.36
N HIS A 376 0.51 -1.74 -9.65
CA HIS A 376 0.73 -2.69 -8.55
C HIS A 376 1.35 -4.01 -9.01
N LEU A 377 1.03 -4.49 -10.21
CA LEU A 377 1.61 -5.69 -10.78
C LEU A 377 3.14 -5.62 -10.87
N VAL A 378 3.67 -4.49 -11.35
CA VAL A 378 5.11 -4.29 -11.52
C VAL A 378 5.76 -3.80 -10.22
N ALA A 379 5.11 -2.87 -9.51
CA ALA A 379 5.62 -2.33 -8.26
C ALA A 379 5.87 -3.41 -7.21
N THR A 380 4.96 -4.37 -7.05
CA THR A 380 5.13 -5.48 -6.09
C THR A 380 6.31 -6.39 -6.46
N ALA A 381 6.61 -6.54 -7.76
CA ALA A 381 7.79 -7.28 -8.20
C ALA A 381 9.08 -6.50 -7.90
N CYS A 382 9.10 -5.18 -8.14
CA CYS A 382 10.21 -4.32 -7.74
C CYS A 382 10.44 -4.35 -6.23
N VAL A 383 9.37 -4.30 -5.42
CA VAL A 383 9.45 -4.42 -3.96
C VAL A 383 10.14 -5.72 -3.57
N PHE A 384 9.71 -6.85 -4.14
CA PHE A 384 10.34 -8.15 -3.87
C PHE A 384 11.84 -8.11 -4.18
N ASN A 385 12.24 -7.67 -5.38
CA ASN A 385 13.66 -7.56 -5.75
C ASN A 385 14.46 -6.66 -4.79
N LEU A 386 13.88 -5.53 -4.38
CA LEU A 386 14.52 -4.54 -3.51
C LEU A 386 14.51 -4.90 -2.02
N THR A 387 13.86 -6.00 -1.62
CA THR A 387 13.75 -6.44 -0.22
C THR A 387 14.11 -7.91 -0.02
N ASN A 388 14.61 -8.59 -1.05
CA ASN A 388 14.91 -10.01 -0.98
C ASN A 388 16.10 -10.30 -0.04
N GLN A 389 16.05 -11.42 0.68
CA GLN A 389 17.13 -11.92 1.55
C GLN A 389 17.67 -10.85 2.54
N ASP A 390 18.99 -10.75 2.67
CA ASP A 390 19.70 -9.88 3.60
C ASP A 390 19.57 -8.39 3.25
N VAL A 391 19.08 -8.04 2.05
CA VAL A 391 18.82 -6.65 1.65
C VAL A 391 17.80 -6.00 2.59
N SER A 392 16.78 -6.75 3.02
CA SER A 392 15.77 -6.26 3.96
C SER A 392 16.38 -5.79 5.29
N GLN A 393 17.39 -6.48 5.81
CA GLN A 393 18.02 -6.16 7.10
C GLN A 393 18.82 -4.85 7.05
N ALA A 394 19.27 -4.43 5.87
CA ALA A 394 20.03 -3.19 5.68
C ALA A 394 19.14 -1.97 5.38
N LEU A 395 17.83 -2.15 5.24
CA LEU A 395 16.88 -1.07 4.93
C LEU A 395 16.34 -0.40 6.21
N PRO A 396 15.96 0.89 6.16
CA PRO A 396 15.32 1.56 7.30
C PRO A 396 14.00 0.89 7.67
N VAL A 397 13.83 0.55 8.95
CA VAL A 397 12.62 -0.13 9.47
C VAL A 397 11.34 0.64 9.13
N SER A 398 11.34 1.97 9.24
CA SER A 398 10.16 2.79 8.88
C SER A 398 9.78 2.69 7.41
N LEU A 399 10.77 2.49 6.52
CA LEU A 399 10.52 2.28 5.10
C LEU A 399 9.93 0.88 4.88
N LEU A 400 10.47 -0.15 5.53
CA LEU A 400 9.91 -1.51 5.47
C LEU A 400 8.47 -1.56 5.98
N THR A 401 8.17 -0.92 7.12
CA THR A 401 6.80 -0.80 7.63
C THR A 401 5.87 -0.20 6.58
N SER A 402 6.26 0.92 5.95
CA SER A 402 5.46 1.55 4.90
C SER A 402 5.32 0.65 3.67
N THR A 403 6.38 -0.10 3.30
CA THR A 403 6.35 -1.06 2.20
C THR A 403 5.37 -2.19 2.47
N ILE A 404 5.42 -2.80 3.65
CA ILE A 404 4.52 -3.89 4.02
C ILE A 404 3.07 -3.42 4.05
N MET A 405 2.79 -2.24 4.61
CA MET A 405 1.46 -1.66 4.54
C MET A 405 0.94 -1.54 3.10
N GLN A 406 1.77 -1.07 2.16
CA GLN A 406 1.38 -0.99 0.75
C GLN A 406 1.20 -2.36 0.07
N LEU A 407 1.93 -3.40 0.50
CA LEU A 407 1.69 -4.77 0.02
C LEU A 407 0.36 -5.32 0.53
N LEU A 408 0.02 -5.09 1.80
CA LEU A 408 -1.28 -5.49 2.36
C LEU A 408 -2.43 -4.74 1.66
N ASP A 409 -2.29 -3.44 1.42
CA ASP A 409 -3.24 -2.65 0.62
C ASP A 409 -3.39 -3.23 -0.80
N ALA A 410 -2.30 -3.63 -1.44
CA ALA A 410 -2.32 -4.28 -2.76
C ALA A 410 -3.04 -5.63 -2.73
N MET A 411 -2.83 -6.43 -1.68
CA MET A 411 -3.53 -7.72 -1.50
C MET A 411 -5.04 -7.52 -1.35
N ILE A 412 -5.46 -6.46 -0.64
CA ILE A 412 -6.87 -6.07 -0.47
C ILE A 412 -7.48 -5.57 -1.77
N ALA A 413 -6.77 -4.71 -2.50
CA ALA A 413 -7.26 -4.10 -3.74
C ALA A 413 -7.37 -5.13 -4.88
N PHE A 414 -6.49 -6.13 -4.92
CA PHE A 414 -6.39 -7.11 -6.02
C PHE A 414 -6.42 -8.56 -5.52
N PRO A 415 -7.50 -9.01 -4.84
CA PRO A 415 -7.55 -10.32 -4.16
C PRO A 415 -7.55 -11.51 -5.12
N HIS A 416 -7.96 -11.31 -6.38
CA HIS A 416 -8.04 -12.35 -7.41
C HIS A 416 -6.86 -12.33 -8.38
N HIS A 417 -5.93 -11.37 -8.24
CA HIS A 417 -4.82 -11.24 -9.17
C HIS A 417 -3.60 -12.05 -8.72
N GLN A 418 -3.45 -13.26 -9.27
CA GLN A 418 -2.45 -14.25 -8.84
C GLN A 418 -1.02 -13.71 -8.74
N GLN A 419 -0.55 -12.95 -9.74
CA GLN A 419 0.83 -12.45 -9.73
C GLN A 419 1.09 -11.40 -8.65
N VAL A 420 0.09 -10.56 -8.34
CA VAL A 420 0.21 -9.55 -7.27
C VAL A 420 0.29 -10.26 -5.92
N GLN A 421 -0.60 -11.23 -5.70
CA GLN A 421 -0.61 -12.04 -4.49
C GLN A 421 0.70 -12.81 -4.31
N LYS A 422 1.21 -13.45 -5.38
CA LYS A 422 2.50 -14.14 -5.39
C LYS A 422 3.66 -13.21 -5.00
N ASN A 423 3.76 -12.02 -5.59
CA ASN A 423 4.83 -11.06 -5.26
C ASN A 423 4.75 -10.59 -3.79
N CYS A 424 3.53 -10.38 -3.28
CA CYS A 424 3.32 -10.00 -1.88
C CYS A 424 3.75 -11.13 -0.93
N LEU A 425 3.34 -12.38 -1.19
CA LEU A 425 3.75 -13.54 -0.39
C LEU A 425 5.26 -13.78 -0.44
N LEU A 426 5.90 -13.60 -1.61
CA LEU A 426 7.35 -13.69 -1.75
C LEU A 426 8.08 -12.69 -0.86
N THR A 427 7.58 -11.45 -0.78
CA THR A 427 8.17 -10.43 0.08
C THR A 427 7.91 -10.72 1.56
N LEU A 428 6.69 -11.09 1.92
CA LEU A 428 6.30 -11.41 3.30
C LEU A 428 7.00 -12.65 3.85
N CYS A 429 7.51 -13.56 2.99
CA CYS A 429 8.20 -14.77 3.42
C CYS A 429 9.59 -14.49 4.04
N SER A 430 10.03 -13.24 4.16
CA SER A 430 11.27 -12.87 4.86
C SER A 430 11.09 -12.98 6.38
N ASP A 431 11.91 -13.83 7.02
CA ASP A 431 11.92 -14.02 8.47
C ASP A 431 12.14 -12.70 9.23
N TYR A 432 13.09 -11.87 8.76
CA TYR A 432 13.36 -10.56 9.35
C TYR A 432 12.11 -9.66 9.32
N ILE A 433 11.39 -9.65 8.19
CA ILE A 433 10.17 -8.86 8.05
C ILE A 433 9.11 -9.34 9.03
N LEU A 434 8.83 -10.64 9.08
CA LEU A 434 7.78 -11.20 9.93
C LEU A 434 8.07 -11.04 11.43
N GLN A 435 9.34 -11.13 11.82
CA GLN A 435 9.77 -11.11 13.22
C GLN A 435 9.99 -9.68 13.75
N ASP A 436 10.75 -8.86 13.03
CA ASP A 436 11.36 -7.65 13.57
C ASP A 436 10.76 -6.34 13.03
N VAL A 437 10.05 -6.38 11.89
CA VAL A 437 9.41 -5.18 11.32
C VAL A 437 8.03 -4.97 11.97
N PRO A 438 7.71 -3.75 12.43
CA PRO A 438 6.38 -3.44 12.96
C PRO A 438 5.40 -3.22 11.80
N PHE A 439 4.33 -4.00 11.76
CA PHE A 439 3.17 -3.86 10.87
C PHE A 439 1.96 -4.60 11.48
N ASP A 440 0.79 -4.45 10.87
CA ASP A 440 -0.44 -5.14 11.29
C ASP A 440 -0.36 -6.65 10.97
N LYS A 441 0.11 -7.42 11.95
CA LYS A 441 0.28 -8.87 11.84
C LYS A 441 -1.06 -9.59 11.70
N TYR A 442 -2.11 -9.11 12.38
CA TYR A 442 -3.44 -9.69 12.30
C TYR A 442 -4.02 -9.57 10.90
N LEU A 443 -3.97 -8.38 10.30
CA LEU A 443 -4.43 -8.15 8.92
C LEU A 443 -3.65 -9.03 7.93
N ALA A 444 -2.33 -9.12 8.08
CA ALA A 444 -1.51 -9.98 7.24
C ALA A 444 -1.92 -11.46 7.36
N THR A 445 -2.15 -11.96 8.57
CA THR A 445 -2.61 -13.34 8.80
C THR A 445 -3.95 -13.61 8.11
N VAL A 446 -4.93 -12.70 8.27
CA VAL A 446 -6.25 -12.82 7.63
C VAL A 446 -6.11 -12.86 6.10
N LEU A 447 -5.28 -12.00 5.51
CA LEU A 447 -5.08 -11.95 4.06
C LEU A 447 -4.42 -13.22 3.52
N VAL A 448 -3.38 -13.73 4.19
CA VAL A 448 -2.66 -14.93 3.76
C VAL A 448 -3.53 -16.19 3.89
N ILE A 449 -4.33 -16.31 4.95
CA ILE A 449 -5.28 -17.42 5.12
C ILE A 449 -6.37 -17.36 4.05
N ASN A 450 -6.96 -16.19 3.81
CA ASN A 450 -7.95 -16.01 2.75
C ASN A 450 -7.37 -16.37 1.37
N TRP A 451 -6.10 -16.02 1.11
CA TRP A 451 -5.41 -16.42 -0.11
C TRP A 451 -5.26 -17.95 -0.19
N LEU A 452 -4.79 -18.58 0.89
CA LEU A 452 -4.61 -20.04 0.99
C LEU A 452 -5.91 -20.78 0.67
N SER A 453 -7.07 -20.29 1.15
CA SER A 453 -8.39 -20.90 0.93
C SER A 453 -8.85 -20.99 -0.53
N ARG A 454 -8.20 -20.25 -1.43
CA ARG A 454 -8.65 -20.06 -2.82
C ARG A 454 -7.70 -20.62 -3.88
N HIS A 455 -6.55 -21.18 -3.48
CA HIS A 455 -5.47 -21.53 -4.41
C HIS A 455 -4.83 -22.88 -4.08
N GLU A 456 -4.42 -23.59 -5.14
CA GLU A 456 -3.84 -24.94 -5.05
C GLU A 456 -2.35 -24.99 -5.45
N ASP A 457 -1.69 -23.85 -5.70
CA ASP A 457 -0.26 -23.85 -6.07
C ASP A 457 0.61 -24.37 -4.91
N PRO A 458 1.34 -25.51 -5.08
CA PRO A 458 2.06 -26.13 -3.98
C PRO A 458 3.22 -25.28 -3.41
N THR A 459 3.84 -24.45 -4.25
CA THR A 459 4.99 -23.63 -3.84
C THR A 459 4.52 -22.46 -3.00
N LEU A 460 3.47 -21.79 -3.46
CA LEU A 460 2.85 -20.68 -2.76
C LEU A 460 2.09 -21.15 -1.51
N GLN A 461 1.49 -22.35 -1.55
CA GLN A 461 0.92 -23.00 -0.36
C GLN A 461 1.97 -23.17 0.74
N ARG A 462 3.15 -23.70 0.41
CA ARG A 462 4.27 -23.83 1.36
C ARG A 462 4.64 -22.48 1.98
N MET A 463 4.75 -21.43 1.17
CA MET A 463 5.08 -20.08 1.65
C MET A 463 3.99 -19.49 2.54
N ALA A 464 2.73 -19.59 2.12
CA ALA A 464 1.60 -19.09 2.88
C ALA A 464 1.50 -19.76 4.26
N VAL A 465 1.65 -21.09 4.32
CA VAL A 465 1.65 -21.82 5.60
C VAL A 465 2.86 -21.44 6.47
N ALA A 466 4.04 -21.24 5.87
CA ALA A 466 5.22 -20.74 6.60
C ALA A 466 4.96 -19.37 7.22
N ILE A 467 4.42 -18.42 6.45
CA ILE A 467 4.04 -17.08 6.93
C ILE A 467 3.02 -17.18 8.07
N ILE A 468 1.95 -17.97 7.90
CA ILE A 468 0.92 -18.18 8.93
C ILE A 468 1.55 -18.72 10.22
N SER A 469 2.44 -19.72 10.11
CA SER A 469 3.07 -20.36 11.28
C SER A 469 3.86 -19.39 12.15
N ILE A 470 4.47 -18.36 11.53
CA ILE A 470 5.22 -17.31 12.23
C ILE A 470 4.26 -16.24 12.76
N LEU A 471 3.32 -15.77 11.95
CA LEU A 471 2.44 -14.67 12.33
C LEU A 471 1.52 -15.03 13.48
N VAL A 472 0.91 -16.22 13.46
CA VAL A 472 0.00 -16.67 14.53
C VAL A 472 0.71 -16.67 15.89
N ALA A 473 1.99 -17.08 15.95
CA ALA A 473 2.78 -17.07 17.18
C ALA A 473 3.04 -15.66 17.75
N LYS A 474 2.68 -14.60 17.01
CA LYS A 474 2.89 -13.20 17.38
C LYS A 474 1.58 -12.44 17.61
N LEU A 475 0.43 -13.10 17.44
CA LEU A 475 -0.87 -12.48 17.67
C LEU A 475 -1.20 -12.46 19.17
N SER A 476 -1.97 -11.46 19.59
CA SER A 476 -2.60 -11.46 20.91
C SER A 476 -3.68 -12.53 21.01
N ARG A 477 -4.05 -12.92 22.23
CA ARG A 477 -5.12 -13.90 22.47
C ARG A 477 -6.46 -13.44 21.89
N GLU A 478 -6.75 -12.15 21.96
CA GLU A 478 -7.96 -11.55 21.41
C GLU A 478 -8.00 -11.67 19.88
N GLU A 479 -6.88 -11.41 19.21
CA GLU A 479 -6.72 -11.54 17.76
C GLU A 479 -6.82 -13.01 17.30
N THR A 480 -6.13 -13.93 17.98
CA THR A 480 -6.20 -15.37 17.67
C THR A 480 -7.60 -15.92 17.92
N THR A 481 -8.28 -15.49 18.98
CA THR A 481 -9.68 -15.86 19.25
C THR A 481 -10.61 -15.34 18.15
N GLN A 482 -10.40 -14.11 17.68
CA GLN A 482 -11.17 -13.55 16.58
C GLN A 482 -10.94 -14.33 15.27
N LEU A 483 -9.70 -14.75 15.00
CA LEU A 483 -9.35 -15.57 13.84
C LEU A 483 -10.05 -16.94 13.91
N SER A 484 -10.04 -17.58 15.07
CA SER A 484 -10.67 -18.88 15.32
C SER A 484 -12.20 -18.87 15.29
N LYS A 485 -12.86 -17.74 15.02
CA LYS A 485 -14.31 -17.73 14.73
C LYS A 485 -14.63 -18.37 13.38
N ASP A 486 -13.69 -18.35 12.43
CA ASP A 486 -13.87 -19.02 11.15
C ASP A 486 -13.30 -20.45 11.20
N ILE A 487 -14.21 -21.43 11.34
CA ILE A 487 -13.85 -22.85 11.39
C ILE A 487 -13.17 -23.34 10.10
N ASN A 488 -13.33 -22.65 8.97
CA ASN A 488 -12.73 -23.05 7.70
C ASN A 488 -11.20 -22.96 7.74
N ILE A 489 -10.65 -22.08 8.57
CA ILE A 489 -9.20 -21.94 8.78
C ILE A 489 -8.63 -23.25 9.33
N MET A 490 -9.26 -23.79 10.39
CA MET A 490 -8.87 -25.08 10.98
C MET A 490 -9.00 -26.23 9.98
N LYS A 491 -10.15 -26.33 9.30
CA LYS A 491 -10.37 -27.35 8.26
C LYS A 491 -9.29 -27.32 7.19
N GLN A 492 -8.91 -26.13 6.75
CA GLN A 492 -7.92 -25.97 5.70
C GLN A 492 -6.53 -26.41 6.15
N LEU A 493 -6.07 -25.99 7.33
CA LEU A 493 -4.76 -26.38 7.85
C LEU A 493 -4.70 -27.89 8.10
N LEU A 494 -5.77 -28.49 8.64
CA LEU A 494 -5.88 -29.94 8.81
C LEU A 494 -5.88 -30.69 7.46
N ALA A 495 -6.56 -30.18 6.44
CA ALA A 495 -6.53 -30.76 5.10
C ALA A 495 -5.11 -30.76 4.51
N ILE A 496 -4.32 -29.71 4.77
CA ILE A 496 -2.90 -29.66 4.36
C ILE A 496 -2.08 -30.69 5.13
N VAL A 497 -2.27 -30.81 6.45
CA VAL A 497 -1.60 -31.86 7.25
C VAL A 497 -1.93 -33.24 6.70
N GLN A 498 -3.21 -33.54 6.45
CA GLN A 498 -3.65 -34.82 5.90
C GLN A 498 -3.03 -35.08 4.52
N GLN A 499 -3.13 -34.12 3.60
CA GLN A 499 -2.56 -34.24 2.26
C GLN A 499 -1.06 -34.55 2.31
N ARG A 500 -0.30 -33.87 3.18
CA ARG A 500 1.16 -34.03 3.28
C ARG A 500 1.54 -35.30 4.02
N ALA A 501 0.81 -35.67 5.07
CA ALA A 501 1.01 -36.92 5.79
C ALA A 501 0.80 -38.15 4.89
N MET A 502 -0.21 -38.12 4.01
CA MET A 502 -0.46 -39.20 3.03
C MET A 502 0.68 -39.43 2.03
N ILE A 503 1.54 -38.43 1.80
CA ILE A 503 2.74 -38.60 0.95
C ILE A 503 3.79 -39.45 1.68
N GLY A 504 3.78 -39.49 3.02
CA GLY A 504 4.69 -40.29 3.83
C GLY A 504 6.11 -39.75 3.91
N VAL A 505 6.34 -38.48 3.52
CA VAL A 505 7.66 -37.84 3.58
C VAL A 505 7.58 -36.60 4.46
N ALA A 506 8.51 -36.47 5.41
CA ALA A 506 8.61 -35.29 6.26
C ALA A 506 9.13 -34.10 5.45
N ASP A 507 8.25 -33.15 5.13
CA ASP A 507 8.61 -31.91 4.43
C ASP A 507 8.41 -30.67 5.30
N SER A 508 8.88 -29.52 4.79
CA SER A 508 8.73 -28.24 5.50
C SER A 508 7.26 -27.78 5.58
N THR A 509 6.45 -28.09 4.58
CA THR A 509 5.03 -27.71 4.52
C THR A 509 4.25 -28.35 5.67
N LEU A 510 4.43 -29.65 5.90
CA LEU A 510 3.84 -30.39 7.02
C LEU A 510 4.29 -29.79 8.35
N LYS A 511 5.59 -29.54 8.51
CA LYS A 511 6.14 -28.94 9.74
C LYS A 511 5.55 -27.56 10.02
N PHE A 512 5.38 -26.70 9.00
CA PHE A 512 4.77 -25.39 9.17
C PHE A 512 3.26 -25.47 9.48
N ALA A 513 2.54 -26.40 8.85
CA ALA A 513 1.11 -26.59 9.10
C ALA A 513 0.84 -27.03 10.55
N LEU A 514 1.63 -28.00 11.03
CA LEU A 514 1.58 -28.46 12.42
C LEU A 514 1.94 -27.33 13.40
N SER A 515 2.98 -26.54 13.10
CA SER A 515 3.33 -25.36 13.91
C SER A 515 2.21 -24.32 13.94
N ALA A 516 1.56 -24.04 12.80
CA ALA A 516 0.46 -23.09 12.74
C ALA A 516 -0.73 -23.54 13.59
N LEU A 517 -1.11 -24.82 13.51
CA LEU A 517 -2.18 -25.40 14.32
C LEU A 517 -1.84 -25.37 15.82
N TRP A 518 -0.61 -25.71 16.18
CA TRP A 518 -0.15 -25.64 17.56
C TRP A 518 -0.24 -24.20 18.11
N ASN A 519 0.27 -23.21 17.37
CA ASN A 519 0.21 -21.81 17.79
C ASN A 519 -1.23 -21.24 17.80
N LEU A 520 -2.13 -21.74 16.93
CA LEU A 520 -3.53 -21.30 16.91
C LEU A 520 -4.31 -21.77 18.14
N THR A 521 -3.91 -22.89 18.74
CA THR A 521 -4.60 -23.53 19.88
C THR A 521 -4.04 -23.11 21.23
N ASP A 522 -2.85 -22.48 21.26
CA ASP A 522 -2.19 -22.00 22.48
C ASP A 522 -3.02 -20.94 23.20
N GLU A 523 -3.45 -21.24 24.43
CA GLU A 523 -4.35 -20.41 25.26
C GLU A 523 -5.64 -19.93 24.56
N VAL A 524 -6.15 -20.67 23.56
CA VAL A 524 -7.37 -20.30 22.81
C VAL A 524 -8.36 -21.48 22.73
N PRO A 525 -9.27 -21.62 23.72
CA PRO A 525 -10.23 -22.73 23.78
C PRO A 525 -11.15 -22.86 22.56
N ALA A 526 -11.52 -21.74 21.93
CA ALA A 526 -12.33 -21.77 20.71
C ALA A 526 -11.62 -22.46 19.54
N ALA A 527 -10.29 -22.32 19.46
CA ALA A 527 -9.47 -22.96 18.44
C ALA A 527 -9.34 -24.47 18.69
N ALA A 528 -9.10 -24.87 19.95
CA ALA A 528 -9.07 -26.28 20.36
C ALA A 528 -10.41 -26.97 20.07
N ARG A 529 -11.54 -26.32 20.40
CA ARG A 529 -12.87 -26.84 20.08
C ARG A 529 -13.06 -27.04 18.57
N ASN A 530 -12.65 -26.07 17.75
CA ASN A 530 -12.73 -26.21 16.29
C ASN A 530 -11.85 -27.34 15.77
N PHE A 531 -10.65 -27.50 16.31
CA PHE A 531 -9.73 -28.59 15.96
C PHE A 531 -10.39 -29.97 16.20
N ILE A 532 -10.97 -30.18 17.38
CA ILE A 532 -11.68 -31.42 17.74
C ILE A 532 -12.89 -31.63 16.82
N GLN A 533 -13.72 -30.61 16.62
CA GLN A 533 -14.90 -30.69 15.72
C GLN A 533 -14.53 -31.01 14.26
N CYS A 534 -13.30 -30.71 13.85
CA CYS A 534 -12.78 -31.01 12.52
C CYS A 534 -12.08 -32.37 12.42
N ARG A 535 -12.24 -33.26 13.43
CA ARG A 535 -11.58 -34.56 13.51
C ARG A 535 -10.05 -34.48 13.49
N GLY A 536 -9.53 -33.48 14.21
CA GLY A 536 -8.10 -33.25 14.30
C GLY A 536 -7.37 -34.31 15.13
N LEU A 537 -8.03 -34.90 16.13
CA LEU A 537 -7.45 -35.89 17.04
C LEU A 537 -7.09 -37.17 16.27
N GLU A 538 -8.04 -37.71 15.50
CA GLU A 538 -7.84 -38.93 14.72
C GLU A 538 -6.70 -38.76 13.70
N LEU A 539 -6.64 -37.60 13.03
CA LEU A 539 -5.53 -37.29 12.12
C LEU A 539 -4.19 -37.20 12.84
N TYR A 540 -4.16 -36.62 14.05
CA TYR A 540 -2.93 -36.44 14.82
C TYR A 540 -2.39 -37.77 15.37
N GLU A 541 -3.27 -38.70 15.73
CA GLU A 541 -2.91 -40.10 16.04
C GLU A 541 -2.25 -40.79 14.85
N GLU A 542 -2.89 -40.76 13.67
CA GLU A 542 -2.31 -41.33 12.44
C GLU A 542 -0.94 -40.73 12.10
N VAL A 543 -0.76 -39.42 12.33
CA VAL A 543 0.52 -38.73 12.11
C VAL A 543 1.58 -39.17 13.13
N LEU A 544 1.24 -39.35 14.40
CA LEU A 544 2.18 -39.85 15.41
C LEU A 544 2.68 -41.27 15.07
N GLU A 545 1.77 -42.14 14.64
CA GLU A 545 2.10 -43.50 14.22
C GLU A 545 2.96 -43.52 12.96
N SER A 546 2.62 -42.70 11.97
CA SER A 546 3.33 -42.66 10.68
C SER A 546 4.71 -42.03 10.77
N TYR A 547 4.88 -41.03 11.65
CA TYR A 547 6.10 -40.23 11.79
C TYR A 547 6.84 -40.50 13.11
N TYR A 548 6.78 -41.75 13.60
CA TYR A 548 7.41 -42.18 14.85
C TYR A 548 8.94 -41.98 14.92
N THR A 549 9.62 -41.87 13.77
CA THR A 549 11.08 -41.60 13.69
C THR A 549 11.44 -40.13 13.51
N GLU A 550 10.46 -39.22 13.49
CA GLU A 550 10.66 -37.79 13.21
C GLU A 550 10.33 -36.92 14.44
N PRO A 551 11.29 -36.70 15.36
CA PRO A 551 11.05 -35.96 16.60
C PRO A 551 10.47 -34.57 16.40
N SER A 552 10.86 -33.89 15.31
CA SER A 552 10.38 -32.55 15.01
C SER A 552 8.89 -32.50 14.66
N ILE A 553 8.33 -33.58 14.11
CA ILE A 553 6.90 -33.73 13.83
C ILE A 553 6.18 -34.13 15.12
N GLN A 554 6.69 -35.14 15.82
CA GLN A 554 6.15 -35.60 17.11
C GLN A 554 6.00 -34.44 18.11
N GLN A 555 7.02 -33.60 18.26
CA GLN A 555 6.97 -32.43 19.14
C GLN A 555 5.81 -31.47 18.82
N LYS A 556 5.51 -31.22 17.54
CA LYS A 556 4.45 -30.28 17.15
C LYS A 556 3.07 -30.88 17.35
N VAL A 557 2.92 -32.17 17.06
CA VAL A 557 1.69 -32.92 17.29
C VAL A 557 1.38 -32.96 18.79
N LEU A 558 2.35 -33.42 19.60
CA LEU A 558 2.20 -33.47 21.05
C LEU A 558 2.07 -32.08 21.68
N GLY A 559 2.69 -31.05 21.11
CA GLY A 559 2.53 -29.67 21.56
C GLY A 559 1.08 -29.20 21.50
N LEU A 560 0.38 -29.46 20.40
CA LEU A 560 -1.05 -29.15 20.29
C LEU A 560 -1.89 -30.00 21.24
N LEU A 561 -1.63 -31.31 21.32
CA LEU A 561 -2.36 -32.20 22.24
C LEU A 561 -2.18 -31.78 23.70
N ASN A 562 -0.99 -31.27 24.07
CA ASN A 562 -0.75 -30.70 25.39
C ASN A 562 -1.59 -29.45 25.64
N ASN A 563 -1.73 -28.55 24.66
CA ASN A 563 -2.62 -27.38 24.78
C ASN A 563 -4.08 -27.81 24.98
N ILE A 564 -4.53 -28.90 24.34
CA ILE A 564 -5.87 -29.47 24.56
C ILE A 564 -5.97 -30.04 25.99
N ALA A 565 -4.96 -30.76 26.45
CA ALA A 565 -4.94 -31.37 27.79
C ALA A 565 -4.95 -30.32 28.92
N GLU A 566 -4.35 -29.15 28.68
CA GLU A 566 -4.36 -28.01 29.61
C GLU A 566 -5.77 -27.48 29.90
N GLU A 567 -6.67 -27.57 28.93
CA GLU A 567 -8.04 -27.07 29.02
C GLU A 567 -9.00 -28.14 29.56
N GLU A 568 -9.54 -27.90 30.76
CA GLU A 568 -10.42 -28.84 31.47
C GLU A 568 -11.67 -29.28 30.68
N GLU A 569 -12.14 -28.45 29.74
CA GLU A 569 -13.30 -28.76 28.89
C GLU A 569 -13.03 -29.93 27.94
N PHE A 570 -11.78 -30.11 27.49
CA PHE A 570 -11.42 -31.03 26.40
C PHE A 570 -10.64 -32.27 26.86
N GLN A 571 -10.33 -32.39 28.14
CA GLN A 571 -9.61 -33.55 28.69
C GLN A 571 -10.33 -34.88 28.45
N ALA A 572 -11.66 -34.86 28.42
CA ALA A 572 -12.47 -36.05 28.12
C ALA A 572 -12.30 -36.49 26.65
N ASP A 573 -12.04 -35.57 25.73
CA ASP A 573 -11.81 -35.89 24.32
C ASP A 573 -10.46 -36.61 24.09
N LEU A 574 -9.51 -36.48 25.02
CA LEU A 574 -8.21 -37.18 25.00
C LEU A 574 -8.23 -38.53 25.74
N MET A 575 -9.38 -38.92 26.30
CA MET A 575 -9.53 -40.11 27.14
C MET A 575 -9.73 -41.39 26.31
N GLU A 576 -8.81 -41.61 25.37
CA GLU A 576 -8.73 -42.79 24.50
C GLU A 576 -7.56 -43.68 24.95
N GLU A 577 -7.82 -44.97 25.13
CA GLU A 577 -6.87 -45.92 25.73
C GLU A 577 -5.61 -46.05 24.86
N ASP A 578 -5.78 -46.28 23.55
CA ASP A 578 -4.69 -46.45 22.59
C ASP A 578 -3.78 -45.19 22.53
N LEU A 579 -4.38 -44.00 22.53
CA LEU A 579 -3.65 -42.73 22.54
C LEU A 579 -2.82 -42.58 23.82
N LEU A 580 -3.41 -42.81 24.99
CA LEU A 580 -2.70 -42.64 26.26
C LEU A 580 -1.60 -43.68 26.46
N GLU A 581 -1.81 -44.92 26.01
CA GLU A 581 -0.77 -45.94 25.98
C GLU A 581 0.40 -45.55 25.06
N HIS A 582 0.10 -45.01 23.87
CA HIS A 582 1.12 -44.52 22.95
C HIS A 582 1.92 -43.37 23.58
N VAL A 583 1.26 -42.37 24.16
CA VAL A 583 1.92 -41.24 24.83
C VAL A 583 2.75 -41.71 26.03
N LEU A 584 2.27 -42.70 26.78
CA LEU A 584 3.02 -43.34 27.87
C LEU A 584 4.29 -44.03 27.36
N HIS A 585 4.22 -44.73 26.22
CA HIS A 585 5.38 -45.34 25.60
C HIS A 585 6.43 -44.29 25.18
N LEU A 586 5.98 -43.18 24.59
CA LEU A 586 6.86 -42.06 24.23
C LEU A 586 7.56 -41.46 25.47
N LEU A 587 6.88 -41.35 26.61
CA LEU A 587 7.49 -40.88 27.85
C LEU A 587 8.56 -41.86 28.39
N GLN A 588 8.28 -43.17 28.27
CA GLN A 588 9.13 -44.26 28.76
C GLN A 588 10.42 -44.44 27.95
N ASP A 589 10.38 -44.18 26.64
CA ASP A 589 11.55 -44.37 25.79
C ASP A 589 12.63 -43.31 26.07
N SER A 590 13.71 -43.74 26.72
CA SER A 590 14.84 -42.89 27.07
C SER A 590 15.69 -42.43 25.89
N HIS A 591 15.55 -43.06 24.72
CA HIS A 591 16.28 -42.73 23.49
C HIS A 591 15.61 -41.62 22.67
N LEU A 592 14.35 -41.31 22.94
CA LEU A 592 13.62 -40.23 22.28
C LEU A 592 14.11 -38.85 22.72
N ASP A 593 13.89 -37.87 21.83
CA ASP A 593 14.20 -36.48 22.08
C ASP A 593 13.49 -35.95 23.34
N VAL A 594 14.21 -35.14 24.11
CA VAL A 594 13.71 -34.61 25.40
C VAL A 594 12.43 -33.79 25.23
N GLY A 595 12.28 -33.07 24.11
CA GLY A 595 11.07 -32.29 23.82
C GLY A 595 9.84 -33.17 23.58
N VAL A 596 9.99 -34.31 22.91
CA VAL A 596 8.89 -35.29 22.71
C VAL A 596 8.42 -35.82 24.06
N ARG A 597 9.37 -36.24 24.89
CA ARG A 597 9.10 -36.78 26.23
C ARG A 597 8.49 -35.73 27.16
N TYR A 598 8.88 -34.47 27.00
CA TYR A 598 8.34 -33.34 27.76
C TYR A 598 6.83 -33.18 27.49
N PHE A 599 6.43 -33.06 26.22
CA PHE A 599 5.00 -32.92 25.90
C PHE A 599 4.21 -34.17 26.26
N ALA A 600 4.77 -35.37 26.05
CA ALA A 600 4.13 -36.61 26.48
C ALA A 600 3.87 -36.63 27.99
N GLY A 601 4.85 -36.21 28.79
CA GLY A 601 4.69 -36.07 30.24
C GLY A 601 3.67 -35.01 30.64
N GLY A 602 3.63 -33.88 29.92
CA GLY A 602 2.66 -32.80 30.13
C GLY A 602 1.22 -33.27 29.93
N ILE A 603 0.93 -33.90 28.78
CA ILE A 603 -0.39 -34.47 28.46
C ILE A 603 -0.85 -35.43 29.56
N LEU A 604 0.00 -36.41 29.90
CA LEU A 604 -0.32 -37.41 30.91
C LEU A 604 -0.52 -36.80 32.30
N ALA A 605 0.29 -35.80 32.67
CA ALA A 605 0.15 -35.11 33.95
C ALA A 605 -1.17 -34.34 34.04
N HIS A 606 -1.55 -33.63 32.97
CA HIS A 606 -2.82 -32.91 32.92
C HIS A 606 -4.02 -33.84 33.06
N ILE A 607 -4.06 -34.92 32.28
CA ILE A 607 -5.17 -35.88 32.28
C ILE A 607 -5.22 -36.65 33.61
N ALA A 608 -4.08 -37.14 34.11
CA ALA A 608 -4.02 -37.91 35.36
C ALA A 608 -4.29 -37.06 36.62
N SER A 609 -4.16 -35.73 36.53
CA SER A 609 -4.37 -34.85 37.69
C SER A 609 -5.80 -34.85 38.25
N ARG A 610 -6.76 -35.32 37.46
CA ARG A 610 -8.18 -35.35 37.81
C ARG A 610 -8.69 -36.79 37.83
N SER A 611 -8.32 -37.53 38.86
CA SER A 611 -8.76 -38.91 39.07
C SER A 611 -10.29 -39.08 39.07
N GLU A 612 -11.03 -38.04 39.44
CA GLU A 612 -12.50 -37.98 39.41
C GLU A 612 -13.11 -37.89 38.00
N ALA A 613 -12.35 -37.39 37.02
CA ALA A 613 -12.75 -37.29 35.61
C ALA A 613 -12.22 -38.48 34.77
N TRP A 614 -11.44 -39.38 35.37
CA TRP A 614 -10.85 -40.53 34.69
C TRP A 614 -11.89 -41.62 34.40
N THR A 615 -12.00 -42.04 33.13
CA THR A 615 -13.00 -43.03 32.70
C THR A 615 -12.42 -44.36 32.20
N LEU A 616 -11.10 -44.45 32.04
CA LEU A 616 -10.40 -45.66 31.56
C LEU A 616 -10.04 -46.61 32.72
N ASP A 617 -9.35 -47.71 32.41
CA ASP A 617 -8.86 -48.64 33.43
C ASP A 617 -8.01 -47.91 34.49
N GLN A 618 -8.29 -48.22 35.75
CA GLN A 618 -7.55 -47.73 36.91
C GLN A 618 -6.12 -48.27 36.95
N GLU A 619 -5.84 -49.40 36.31
CA GLU A 619 -4.47 -49.91 36.16
C GLU A 619 -3.62 -49.01 35.26
N LEU A 620 -4.19 -48.49 34.17
CA LEU A 620 -3.53 -47.53 33.29
C LEU A 620 -3.20 -46.23 34.03
N LEU A 621 -4.16 -45.67 34.78
CA LEU A 621 -3.94 -44.47 35.61
C LEU A 621 -2.77 -44.66 36.58
N ARG A 622 -2.75 -45.77 37.32
CA ARG A 622 -1.66 -46.08 38.27
C ARG A 622 -0.31 -46.23 37.57
N THR A 623 -0.29 -46.76 36.36
CA THR A 623 0.94 -46.93 35.57
C THR A 623 1.47 -45.57 35.13
N ILE A 624 0.60 -44.70 34.66
CA ILE A 624 0.91 -43.32 34.29
C ILE A 624 1.45 -42.54 35.50
N GLU A 625 0.75 -42.58 36.63
CA GLU A 625 1.19 -41.91 37.87
C GLU A 625 2.58 -42.37 38.33
N LYS A 626 2.83 -43.69 38.32
CA LYS A 626 4.15 -44.25 38.65
C LYS A 626 5.24 -43.75 37.71
N GLN A 627 4.95 -43.71 36.41
CA GLN A 627 5.91 -43.28 35.40
C GLN A 627 6.21 -41.78 35.53
N LEU A 628 5.20 -40.95 35.74
CA LEU A 628 5.36 -39.51 35.99
C LEU A 628 6.22 -39.25 37.23
N VAL A 629 6.02 -40.01 38.32
CA VAL A 629 6.86 -39.93 39.54
C VAL A 629 8.30 -40.36 39.27
N SER A 630 8.50 -41.42 38.48
CA SER A 630 9.83 -41.92 38.09
C SER A 630 10.61 -40.85 37.31
N VAL A 631 9.99 -40.30 36.27
CA VAL A 631 10.57 -39.21 35.46
C VAL A 631 10.76 -37.94 36.29
N GLY A 632 9.84 -37.65 37.23
CA GLY A 632 9.89 -36.58 38.23
C GLY A 632 11.11 -36.65 39.18
N LYS A 633 11.56 -37.87 39.52
CA LYS A 633 12.76 -38.09 40.34
C LYS A 633 14.05 -37.92 39.54
N ASP A 634 14.04 -38.31 38.26
CA ASP A 634 15.17 -38.14 37.36
C ASP A 634 15.35 -36.69 36.89
N THR A 635 14.25 -35.94 36.72
CA THR A 635 14.23 -34.48 36.47
C THR A 635 14.92 -33.71 37.58
N PHE A 636 14.65 -34.04 38.86
CA PHE A 636 15.30 -33.38 40.00
C PHE A 636 16.83 -33.56 40.01
N LYS A 637 17.34 -34.62 39.39
CA LYS A 637 18.78 -34.85 39.18
C LYS A 637 19.31 -34.17 37.91
N CYS A 638 18.44 -33.87 36.94
CA CYS A 638 18.80 -33.40 35.60
C CYS A 638 18.37 -31.93 35.41
N ARG A 639 19.29 -30.99 35.61
CA ARG A 639 19.03 -29.51 35.55
C ARG A 639 18.29 -29.02 34.31
N LYS A 640 18.39 -29.72 33.17
CA LYS A 640 17.67 -29.35 31.93
C LYS A 640 16.17 -29.56 32.05
N MET A 641 15.71 -30.65 32.66
CA MET A 641 14.29 -31.05 32.64
C MET A 641 13.49 -30.35 33.78
N LEU A 642 14.17 -29.93 34.85
CA LEU A 642 13.64 -29.05 35.93
C LEU A 642 13.20 -27.66 35.44
N PHE A 643 13.88 -27.09 34.44
CA PHE A 643 13.54 -25.77 33.88
C PHE A 643 12.29 -25.82 33.00
N PHE A 644 11.96 -26.98 32.45
CA PHE A 644 10.80 -27.17 31.56
C PHE A 644 9.51 -27.39 32.35
N PHE A 645 9.53 -28.19 33.43
CA PHE A 645 8.33 -28.41 34.26
C PHE A 645 7.92 -27.21 35.12
N SER A 646 8.77 -26.18 35.28
CA SER A 646 8.45 -24.98 36.08
C SER A 646 7.63 -23.92 35.34
N LEU A 647 7.32 -24.10 34.04
CA LEU A 647 6.60 -23.12 33.23
C LEU A 647 5.08 -23.21 33.34
N SER A 648 4.54 -24.36 33.77
CA SER A 648 3.12 -24.52 34.11
C SER A 648 2.98 -24.73 35.62
N GLU A 649 2.47 -23.73 36.34
CA GLU A 649 2.31 -23.79 37.80
C GLU A 649 1.50 -25.03 38.21
N ARG A 650 0.46 -25.42 37.46
CA ARG A 650 -0.39 -26.58 37.78
C ARG A 650 0.36 -27.91 37.63
N VAL A 651 1.15 -28.10 36.58
CA VAL A 651 1.94 -29.34 36.36
C VAL A 651 3.07 -29.44 37.38
N PHE A 652 3.75 -28.33 37.66
CA PHE A 652 4.77 -28.27 38.70
C PHE A 652 4.18 -28.61 40.07
N PHE A 653 3.03 -28.04 40.43
CA PHE A 653 2.33 -28.35 41.67
C PHE A 653 1.87 -29.80 41.74
N PHE A 654 1.34 -30.36 40.64
CA PHE A 654 0.90 -31.76 40.61
C PHE A 654 2.07 -32.75 40.76
N LEU A 655 3.17 -32.56 40.02
CA LEU A 655 4.39 -33.36 40.16
C LEU A 655 5.02 -33.20 41.55
N PHE A 656 5.05 -31.98 42.08
CA PHE A 656 5.50 -31.71 43.44
C PHE A 656 4.61 -32.42 44.47
N PHE A 657 3.28 -32.41 44.27
CA PHE A 657 2.32 -33.05 45.16
C PHE A 657 2.42 -34.58 45.11
N LEU A 658 2.59 -35.18 43.93
CA LEU A 658 2.84 -36.62 43.78
C LEU A 658 4.17 -37.06 44.43
N LEU A 659 5.21 -36.23 44.34
CA LEU A 659 6.49 -36.47 45.02
C LEU A 659 6.37 -36.30 46.54
N TRP A 660 5.60 -35.32 47.01
CA TRP A 660 5.33 -35.06 48.43
C TRP A 660 4.44 -36.13 49.07
N ALA A 661 3.36 -36.54 48.43
CA ALA A 661 2.46 -37.60 48.90
C ALA A 661 3.18 -38.95 49.05
N ASN A 662 4.11 -39.27 48.14
CA ASN A 662 4.94 -40.47 48.22
C ASN A 662 6.06 -40.39 49.27
N SER A 663 6.48 -39.19 49.70
CA SER A 663 7.48 -39.03 50.77
C SER A 663 6.86 -39.06 52.18
N ILE A 664 5.53 -39.03 52.28
CA ILE A 664 4.78 -39.25 53.54
C ILE A 664 4.43 -40.75 53.74
N SER A 665 4.62 -41.59 52.72
CA SER A 665 4.32 -43.04 52.76
C SER A 665 5.57 -43.94 52.93
N ILE A 666 6.69 -43.39 53.41
CA ILE A 666 7.91 -44.11 53.83
C ILE A 666 8.14 -43.77 55.31
#